data_AF-A0A288GV14-F1
#
_entry.id   AF-A0A288GV14-F1
#
_cell.length_a   1.000
_cell.length_b   1.000
_cell.length_c   1.000
_cell.angle_alpha   90.00
_cell.angle_beta   90.00
_cell.angle_gamma   90.00
#
_symmetry.space_group_name_H-M   'P 1'
#
loop_
_entity.id
_entity.type
_entity.pdbx_description
1 polymer ?
#
loop_
_entity_poly.entity_id
_entity_poly.type
_entity_poly.pdbx_seq_one_letter_code
_entity_poly.pdbx_strand_id
1 'polypeptide(L)'
;MANKKNSSKPNHHTVLFKKILSSFFAKEAMMQIGMNPASMFVSFVSSKQFFGLINRRMAEHYKLNLFDISLDSFDVKIGFGDDPTITLKNIDIYYAYNSSANFIGYKNYSPNIIATGLSMFFAAQTIQLFEDEDDILFNHFIYTIYFLVFIFVSKIKVFPKKSKKQQFDRFVKLFRSFYEVVFENTGKELKPKDLQRIKLLLTDDINIIFSLFHSFKHLSEYFYVINDDNKELISWLLAGELQHKTHEKQSKQYIELYQELCQTPHFSTLEKKIIDLIVPADILIRYLFSDGEGKIISQHILATMYPPYEHHDLIESFIHDGSRINELIELSIQFSTIKKDFFFGLQQYVKVKIQEFTNNKQQISPLMGEHIEESIDEFLSYLSETDHIDTNSLPKNIQIQTITFDKLINFYISFIGGFWLARGDNGYLRLQKPKLLRSLLTRYALFGSQHETVQYYANYFKLYEKNVFYYQYIFNHVRSGKDSFVLPSQASIIAHDSNLFIIQLLNESYWSILLQDLNRSEIKLFIKKVEILDTFKSVFGDDISTLLKYSHHDIIASVYEPYKKIGHEEEIIEDIQKAVSDQEIINLKDRMYCIDFWLIHRYNNLLIQSHIHHYYDAPVLLSLFAGVKETLFGFLLYVQYIISCEQSHQKDYHSSELIDLYCKIVLHSNDSSHHILHTHIQHLLEQYSELLTLRTLLDDNQDYMYIGFNNWNTRLENNDLTAITDILSDEDQIRFIGYLKNISYYNKRFLIPTQ
;
A
#
# COMPACT_ATOMS: atom_id res chain seq x y z
N MET A 1 1.39 -54.58 26.30
CA MET A 1 0.61 -53.33 26.39
C MET A 1 1.54 -52.23 26.87
N ALA A 2 2.03 -51.41 25.95
CA ALA A 2 2.90 -50.27 26.21
C ALA A 2 2.19 -49.02 25.68
N ASN A 3 1.85 -48.08 26.57
CA ASN A 3 1.39 -46.75 26.17
C ASN A 3 2.52 -45.76 26.46
N LYS A 4 3.09 -45.24 25.36
CA LYS A 4 4.10 -44.19 25.31
C LYS A 4 3.47 -42.85 25.73
N LYS A 5 4.20 -42.13 26.57
CA LYS A 5 4.06 -40.69 26.80
C LYS A 5 4.24 -39.94 25.49
N ASN A 6 3.19 -39.26 25.03
CA ASN A 6 3.31 -38.12 24.10
C ASN A 6 3.56 -36.87 24.95
N SER A 7 4.78 -36.34 24.88
CA SER A 7 5.11 -35.00 25.32
C SER A 7 4.50 -34.00 24.32
N SER A 8 3.38 -33.36 24.71
CA SER A 8 2.93 -32.12 24.08
C SER A 8 3.94 -31.01 24.37
N LYS A 9 4.37 -30.31 23.33
CA LYS A 9 5.23 -29.12 23.44
C LYS A 9 4.45 -27.98 24.14
N PRO A 10 5.13 -27.08 24.88
CA PRO A 10 4.47 -25.95 25.53
C PRO A 10 3.98 -24.92 24.50
N ASN A 11 2.76 -24.39 24.71
CA ASN A 11 2.12 -23.37 23.88
C ASN A 11 2.83 -22.00 24.01
N HIS A 12 3.01 -21.31 22.89
CA HIS A 12 4.02 -20.26 22.70
C HIS A 12 3.59 -18.81 23.00
N HIS A 13 2.33 -18.52 23.35
CA HIS A 13 1.81 -17.14 23.29
C HIS A 13 2.06 -16.29 24.56
N THR A 14 2.15 -16.88 25.75
CA THR A 14 2.28 -16.12 27.02
C THR A 14 3.75 -15.85 27.40
N VAL A 15 4.66 -16.74 27.02
CA VAL A 15 6.13 -16.53 27.12
C VAL A 15 6.61 -15.47 26.13
N LEU A 16 5.87 -15.28 25.03
CA LEU A 16 6.18 -14.32 23.98
C LEU A 16 5.98 -12.87 24.46
N PHE A 17 4.92 -12.53 25.21
CA PHE A 17 4.70 -11.17 25.71
C PHE A 17 5.82 -10.71 26.66
N LYS A 18 6.25 -11.60 27.58
CA LYS A 18 7.38 -11.38 28.50
C LYS A 18 8.72 -11.34 27.76
N LYS A 19 8.92 -12.20 26.74
CA LYS A 19 10.12 -12.16 25.86
C LYS A 19 10.15 -10.96 24.94
N ILE A 20 9.00 -10.48 24.44
CA ILE A 20 8.86 -9.30 23.58
C ILE A 20 9.25 -8.06 24.38
N LEU A 21 8.66 -7.86 25.56
CA LEU A 21 9.05 -6.81 26.51
C LEU A 21 10.53 -6.88 26.90
N SER A 22 11.09 -8.09 27.07
CA SER A 22 12.52 -8.28 27.37
C SER A 22 13.44 -8.11 26.16
N SER A 23 12.95 -8.37 24.93
CA SER A 23 13.69 -8.26 23.66
C SER A 23 13.73 -6.83 23.11
N PHE A 24 12.83 -5.95 23.57
CA PHE A 24 12.83 -4.53 23.24
C PHE A 24 14.01 -3.74 23.86
N PHE A 25 14.88 -4.37 24.67
CA PHE A 25 15.94 -3.70 25.43
C PHE A 25 17.40 -3.98 25.01
N ALA A 26 17.67 -4.76 23.96
CA ALA A 26 19.04 -4.87 23.43
C ALA A 26 19.21 -4.02 22.16
N LYS A 27 19.77 -2.82 22.30
CA LYS A 27 20.21 -1.95 21.18
C LYS A 27 21.11 -2.68 20.17
N GLU A 28 21.73 -3.79 20.57
CA GLU A 28 22.69 -4.58 19.78
C GLU A 28 22.03 -5.64 18.88
N ALA A 29 20.79 -6.08 19.16
CA ALA A 29 20.15 -7.15 18.39
C ALA A 29 19.61 -6.71 17.02
N MET A 30 19.27 -5.43 16.84
CA MET A 30 18.80 -4.90 15.56
C MET A 30 19.90 -4.81 14.48
N MET A 31 21.18 -4.83 14.87
CA MET A 31 22.30 -4.69 13.93
C MET A 31 22.94 -6.02 13.51
N GLN A 32 22.65 -7.15 14.16
CA GLN A 32 23.43 -8.39 13.96
C GLN A 32 22.65 -9.63 13.52
N ILE A 33 21.31 -9.65 13.60
CA ILE A 33 20.60 -10.90 13.37
C ILE A 33 19.96 -10.90 11.98
N GLY A 34 20.55 -11.69 11.07
CA GLY A 34 19.95 -12.11 9.80
C GLY A 34 18.74 -13.03 10.00
N MET A 35 17.76 -12.59 10.80
CA MET A 35 16.48 -13.26 10.97
C MET A 35 15.53 -12.87 9.84
N ASN A 36 14.83 -13.86 9.31
CA ASN A 36 13.83 -13.71 8.26
C ASN A 36 12.70 -12.74 8.71
N PRO A 37 12.44 -11.64 7.97
CA PRO A 37 11.36 -10.69 8.24
C PRO A 37 9.96 -11.33 8.34
N ALA A 38 9.68 -12.34 7.50
CA ALA A 38 8.41 -13.05 7.49
C ALA A 38 8.19 -13.84 8.79
N SER A 39 9.23 -14.52 9.28
CA SER A 39 9.18 -15.26 10.55
C SER A 39 9.09 -14.34 11.78
N MET A 40 9.73 -13.17 11.73
CA MET A 40 9.59 -12.14 12.76
C MET A 40 8.15 -11.64 12.81
N PHE A 41 7.57 -11.31 11.65
CA PHE A 41 6.19 -10.82 11.53
C PHE A 41 5.12 -11.84 12.00
N VAL A 42 5.24 -13.12 11.59
CA VAL A 42 4.33 -14.20 12.03
C VAL A 42 4.39 -14.45 13.54
N SER A 43 5.55 -14.21 14.17
CA SER A 43 5.67 -14.40 15.62
C SER A 43 4.84 -13.39 16.42
N PHE A 44 4.52 -12.21 15.88
CA PHE A 44 3.83 -11.14 16.60
C PHE A 44 2.30 -11.14 16.50
N VAL A 45 1.69 -11.99 15.66
CA VAL A 45 0.26 -11.84 15.31
C VAL A 45 -0.48 -13.17 15.37
N SER A 46 -1.67 -13.18 15.97
CA SER A 46 -2.58 -14.31 15.79
C SER A 46 -3.13 -14.31 14.37
N SER A 47 -3.16 -15.47 13.70
CA SER A 47 -3.71 -15.60 12.34
C SER A 47 -5.13 -15.02 12.23
N LYS A 48 -5.96 -15.14 13.27
CA LYS A 48 -7.30 -14.55 13.32
C LYS A 48 -7.31 -13.01 13.34
N GLN A 49 -6.46 -12.35 14.12
CA GLN A 49 -6.35 -10.88 14.11
C GLN A 49 -5.79 -10.39 12.78
N PHE A 50 -4.83 -11.12 12.23
CA PHE A 50 -4.23 -10.83 10.95
C PHE A 50 -5.25 -10.81 9.81
N PHE A 51 -6.15 -11.80 9.71
CA PHE A 51 -7.26 -11.79 8.74
C PHE A 51 -8.24 -10.63 8.93
N GLY A 52 -8.52 -10.26 10.19
CA GLY A 52 -9.34 -9.08 10.50
C GLY A 52 -8.68 -7.79 10.02
N LEU A 53 -7.38 -7.63 10.25
CA LEU A 53 -6.59 -6.48 9.81
C LEU A 53 -6.45 -6.41 8.29
N ILE A 54 -6.29 -7.56 7.62
CA ILE A 54 -6.27 -7.71 6.16
C ILE A 54 -7.56 -7.15 5.55
N ASN A 55 -8.71 -7.66 5.99
CA ASN A 55 -10.01 -7.26 5.46
C ASN A 55 -10.30 -5.77 5.73
N ARG A 56 -9.87 -5.25 6.87
CA ARG A 56 -10.07 -3.84 7.24
C ARG A 56 -9.23 -2.90 6.36
N ARG A 57 -7.94 -3.20 6.12
CA ARG A 57 -7.12 -2.40 5.18
C ARG A 57 -7.58 -2.50 3.73
N MET A 58 -8.03 -3.68 3.30
CA MET A 58 -8.64 -3.88 1.97
C MET A 58 -9.94 -3.08 1.77
N ALA A 59 -10.72 -2.92 2.84
CA ALA A 59 -12.00 -2.22 2.86
C ALA A 59 -11.88 -0.72 3.18
N GLU A 60 -10.68 -0.20 3.44
CA GLU A 60 -10.54 1.17 3.93
C GLU A 60 -11.19 2.13 2.92
N HIS A 61 -10.83 2.15 1.64
CA HIS A 61 -11.49 3.05 0.69
C HIS A 61 -11.43 2.54 -0.76
N TYR A 62 -12.21 1.50 -1.08
CA TYR A 62 -12.09 0.84 -2.40
C TYR A 62 -12.16 1.81 -3.57
N LYS A 63 -13.05 2.81 -3.53
CA LYS A 63 -13.19 3.80 -4.59
C LYS A 63 -11.93 4.61 -4.86
N LEU A 64 -11.15 4.98 -3.84
CA LEU A 64 -9.92 5.74 -4.02
C LEU A 64 -8.70 4.85 -4.28
N ASN A 65 -8.69 3.64 -3.71
CA ASN A 65 -7.71 2.61 -4.01
C ASN A 65 -7.81 2.15 -5.47
N LEU A 66 -9.02 2.15 -6.04
CA LEU A 66 -9.29 1.87 -7.45
C LEU A 66 -8.80 2.97 -8.41
N PHE A 67 -8.23 4.09 -7.96
CA PHE A 67 -7.49 4.99 -8.87
C PHE A 67 -5.98 4.72 -8.89
N ASP A 68 -5.50 3.79 -8.06
CA ASP A 68 -4.16 3.21 -8.15
C ASP A 68 -4.28 1.91 -8.96
N ILE A 69 -4.74 2.03 -10.23
CA ILE A 69 -5.11 0.90 -11.11
C ILE A 69 -3.85 0.19 -11.62
N SER A 70 -3.11 -0.50 -10.77
CA SER A 70 -2.10 -1.48 -11.23
C SER A 70 -2.73 -2.80 -11.66
N LEU A 71 -4.07 -2.87 -11.80
CA LEU A 71 -4.84 -4.12 -11.83
C LEU A 71 -4.37 -5.09 -10.73
N ASP A 72 -4.06 -4.55 -9.55
CA ASP A 72 -3.56 -5.39 -8.48
C ASP A 72 -4.61 -6.38 -8.07
N SER A 73 -4.24 -7.64 -8.28
CA SER A 73 -5.12 -8.77 -8.15
C SER A 73 -5.55 -8.94 -6.71
N PHE A 74 -6.82 -9.31 -6.60
CA PHE A 74 -7.39 -9.69 -5.33
C PHE A 74 -6.88 -11.09 -4.90
N ASP A 75 -5.81 -11.11 -4.10
CA ASP A 75 -4.97 -12.30 -3.87
C ASP A 75 -5.30 -13.02 -2.55
N VAL A 76 -6.49 -13.62 -2.44
CA VAL A 76 -6.86 -14.52 -1.33
C VAL A 76 -6.75 -16.00 -1.71
N LYS A 77 -6.50 -16.29 -3.00
CA LYS A 77 -6.28 -17.63 -3.56
C LYS A 77 -5.04 -17.61 -4.48
N ILE A 78 -4.36 -18.74 -4.57
CA ILE A 78 -3.05 -18.83 -5.23
C ILE A 78 -3.22 -19.42 -6.63
N GLY A 79 -2.78 -18.71 -7.67
CA GLY A 79 -2.69 -19.26 -9.02
C GLY A 79 -4.02 -19.80 -9.58
N PHE A 80 -4.01 -21.05 -10.03
CA PHE A 80 -5.03 -21.65 -10.89
C PHE A 80 -6.09 -22.47 -10.15
N GLY A 81 -7.35 -22.37 -10.60
CA GLY A 81 -8.47 -23.22 -10.19
C GLY A 81 -9.40 -22.61 -9.14
N ASP A 82 -10.61 -23.16 -9.03
CA ASP A 82 -11.66 -22.65 -8.15
C ASP A 82 -11.54 -23.11 -6.68
N ASP A 83 -10.97 -24.29 -6.45
CA ASP A 83 -10.80 -24.92 -5.14
C ASP A 83 -9.32 -24.99 -4.71
N PRO A 84 -8.85 -24.07 -3.86
CA PRO A 84 -7.51 -24.15 -3.31
C PRO A 84 -7.42 -25.29 -2.29
N THR A 85 -6.64 -26.34 -2.59
CA THR A 85 -6.18 -27.31 -1.58
C THR A 85 -5.05 -26.71 -0.75
N ILE A 86 -5.29 -25.58 -0.10
CA ILE A 86 -4.27 -24.88 0.70
C ILE A 86 -4.41 -25.31 2.17
N THR A 87 -3.36 -25.94 2.69
CA THR A 87 -3.27 -26.25 4.14
C THR A 87 -3.10 -24.96 4.96
N LEU A 88 -3.50 -24.96 6.23
CA LEU A 88 -3.32 -23.81 7.12
C LEU A 88 -1.86 -23.31 7.15
N LYS A 89 -0.88 -24.22 7.09
CA LYS A 89 0.55 -23.88 7.02
C LYS A 89 0.89 -23.10 5.74
N ASN A 90 0.36 -23.53 4.59
CA ASN A 90 0.60 -22.85 3.32
C ASN A 90 -0.06 -21.47 3.30
N ILE A 91 -1.21 -21.33 3.98
CA ILE A 91 -1.88 -20.05 4.18
C ILE A 91 -0.96 -19.08 4.93
N ASP A 92 -0.37 -19.50 6.06
CA ASP A 92 0.52 -18.65 6.85
C ASP A 92 1.78 -18.22 6.06
N ILE A 93 2.40 -19.17 5.33
CA ILE A 93 3.56 -18.88 4.46
C ILE A 93 3.19 -17.88 3.38
N TYR A 94 2.10 -18.13 2.67
CA TYR A 94 1.62 -17.27 1.60
C TYR A 94 1.44 -15.83 2.07
N TYR A 95 0.77 -15.66 3.20
CA TYR A 95 0.49 -14.34 3.71
C TYR A 95 1.75 -13.64 4.25
N ALA A 96 2.63 -14.36 4.95
CA ALA A 96 3.88 -13.79 5.43
C ALA A 96 4.79 -13.33 4.27
N TYR A 97 4.82 -14.11 3.18
CA TYR A 97 5.55 -13.79 1.97
C TYR A 97 4.99 -12.54 1.28
N ASN A 98 3.67 -12.49 1.04
CA ASN A 98 3.01 -11.34 0.42
C ASN A 98 3.15 -10.05 1.24
N SER A 99 3.05 -10.15 2.58
CA SER A 99 3.35 -9.02 3.47
C SER A 99 4.77 -8.52 3.29
N SER A 100 5.74 -9.43 3.28
CA SER A 100 7.16 -9.11 3.08
C SER A 100 7.41 -8.48 1.71
N ALA A 101 6.76 -8.97 0.66
CA ALA A 101 6.80 -8.36 -0.66
C ALA A 101 6.30 -6.91 -0.64
N ASN A 102 5.27 -6.60 0.15
CA ASN A 102 4.76 -5.24 0.34
C ASN A 102 5.77 -4.30 1.00
N PHE A 103 6.51 -4.79 2.01
CA PHE A 103 7.54 -4.03 2.70
C PHE A 103 8.76 -3.66 1.86
N ILE A 104 9.13 -4.52 0.91
CA ILE A 104 10.33 -4.34 0.05
C ILE A 104 10.06 -3.28 -1.04
N GLY A 105 8.81 -2.83 -1.17
CA GLY A 105 8.37 -1.83 -2.13
C GLY A 105 8.83 -0.40 -1.87
N TYR A 106 8.30 0.50 -2.69
CA TYR A 106 8.52 1.94 -2.59
C TYR A 106 7.64 2.57 -1.51
N LYS A 107 7.94 3.83 -1.16
CA LYS A 107 7.04 4.64 -0.35
C LYS A 107 5.65 4.68 -0.96
N ASN A 108 4.62 4.41 -0.15
CA ASN A 108 3.24 4.36 -0.61
C ASN A 108 2.53 5.70 -0.37
N TYR A 109 2.17 6.39 -1.46
CA TYR A 109 1.52 7.70 -1.47
C TYR A 109 -0.01 7.61 -1.56
N SER A 110 -0.62 6.50 -1.14
CA SER A 110 -2.07 6.38 -1.15
C SER A 110 -2.72 7.47 -0.28
N PRO A 111 -3.90 8.00 -0.67
CA PRO A 111 -4.58 9.04 0.10
C PRO A 111 -4.81 8.68 1.57
N ASN A 112 -5.01 7.40 1.86
CA ASN A 112 -5.23 6.90 3.21
C ASN A 112 -3.96 6.92 4.09
N ILE A 113 -2.82 6.54 3.53
CA ILE A 113 -1.53 6.62 4.24
C ILE A 113 -1.18 8.08 4.51
N ILE A 114 -1.38 8.96 3.51
CA ILE A 114 -1.17 10.39 3.68
C ILE A 114 -2.14 10.97 4.72
N ALA A 115 -3.43 10.60 4.69
CA ALA A 115 -4.40 11.04 5.69
C ALA A 115 -4.00 10.61 7.09
N THR A 116 -3.59 9.35 7.27
CA THR A 116 -3.14 8.84 8.57
C THR A 116 -1.89 9.55 9.04
N GLY A 117 -0.88 9.67 8.16
CA GLY A 117 0.39 10.32 8.44
C GLY A 117 0.24 11.79 8.79
N LEU A 118 -0.49 12.56 7.99
CA LEU A 118 -0.75 13.98 8.25
C LEU A 118 -1.52 14.16 9.56
N SER A 119 -2.55 13.35 9.81
CA SER A 119 -3.29 13.44 11.07
C SER A 119 -2.44 13.11 12.29
N MET A 120 -1.53 12.13 12.22
CA MET A 120 -0.58 11.84 13.29
C MET A 120 0.44 12.96 13.49
N PHE A 121 0.97 13.51 12.40
CA PHE A 121 1.88 14.65 12.43
C PHE A 121 1.20 15.83 13.12
N PHE A 122 0.04 16.27 12.62
CA PHE A 122 -0.68 17.40 13.19
C PHE A 122 -1.15 17.13 14.62
N ALA A 123 -1.49 15.90 15.00
CA ALA A 123 -1.78 15.56 16.39
C ALA A 123 -0.58 15.84 17.31
N ALA A 124 0.64 15.48 16.90
CA ALA A 124 1.85 15.80 17.65
C ALA A 124 2.11 17.32 17.71
N GLN A 125 1.82 18.06 16.63
CA GLN A 125 2.10 19.50 16.55
C GLN A 125 1.07 20.36 17.30
N THR A 126 -0.18 19.92 17.39
CA THR A 126 -1.27 20.75 17.94
C THR A 126 -1.69 20.37 19.35
N ILE A 127 -1.15 19.28 19.91
CA ILE A 127 -1.59 18.77 21.22
C ILE A 127 -1.55 19.82 22.34
N GLN A 128 -0.53 20.69 22.36
CA GLN A 128 -0.42 21.77 23.34
C GLN A 128 -1.55 22.81 23.22
N LEU A 129 -2.06 23.06 22.01
CA LEU A 129 -3.20 23.96 21.80
C LEU A 129 -4.49 23.43 22.42
N PHE A 130 -4.57 22.11 22.65
CA PHE A 130 -5.75 21.46 23.18
C PHE A 130 -5.59 21.06 24.65
N GLU A 131 -4.50 21.40 25.35
CA GLU A 131 -4.19 20.88 26.69
C GLU A 131 -5.37 21.01 27.66
N ASP A 132 -5.98 22.20 27.74
CA ASP A 132 -7.09 22.54 28.64
C ASP A 132 -8.49 22.12 28.14
N GLU A 133 -8.59 21.53 26.94
CA GLU A 133 -9.86 21.19 26.31
C GLU A 133 -10.34 19.76 26.63
N ASP A 134 -11.56 19.38 26.27
CA ASP A 134 -11.95 17.96 26.34
C ASP A 134 -11.25 17.14 25.25
N ASP A 135 -10.86 15.90 25.57
CA ASP A 135 -10.21 14.95 24.64
C ASP A 135 -11.02 14.77 23.36
N ILE A 136 -12.34 14.87 23.48
CA ILE A 136 -13.26 14.77 22.34
C ILE A 136 -13.05 15.87 21.31
N LEU A 137 -12.78 17.11 21.72
CA LEU A 137 -12.57 18.25 20.84
C LEU A 137 -11.31 18.05 20.00
N PHE A 138 -10.26 17.54 20.64
CA PHE A 138 -9.00 17.18 20.01
C PHE A 138 -9.17 16.01 19.02
N ASN A 139 -9.79 14.90 19.45
CA ASN A 139 -9.96 13.72 18.60
C ASN A 139 -10.78 14.04 17.33
N HIS A 140 -11.81 14.87 17.45
CA HIS A 140 -12.59 15.32 16.28
C HIS A 140 -11.81 16.29 15.38
N PHE A 141 -10.88 17.08 15.92
CA PHE A 141 -9.98 17.90 15.11
C PHE A 141 -9.08 17.02 14.25
N ILE A 142 -8.52 15.95 14.83
CA ILE A 142 -7.70 14.97 14.10
C ILE A 142 -8.52 14.20 13.06
N TYR A 143 -9.74 13.78 13.40
CA TYR A 143 -10.66 13.16 12.44
C TYR A 143 -11.06 14.11 11.31
N THR A 144 -11.20 15.41 11.58
CA THR A 144 -11.48 16.43 10.57
C THR A 144 -10.32 16.51 9.57
N ILE A 145 -9.08 16.55 10.05
CA ILE A 145 -7.89 16.51 9.18
C ILE A 145 -7.90 15.26 8.31
N TYR A 146 -8.13 14.10 8.92
CA TYR A 146 -8.12 12.80 8.26
C TYR A 146 -9.15 12.74 7.13
N PHE A 147 -10.40 13.08 7.43
CA PHE A 147 -11.50 12.96 6.47
C PHE A 147 -11.44 14.00 5.35
N LEU A 148 -10.95 15.22 5.63
CA LEU A 148 -10.82 16.25 4.61
C LEU A 148 -9.86 15.87 3.49
N VAL A 149 -8.86 15.03 3.74
CA VAL A 149 -7.99 14.49 2.68
C VAL A 149 -8.85 13.84 1.59
N PHE A 150 -9.77 12.96 1.97
CA PHE A 150 -10.63 12.27 1.01
C PHE A 150 -11.60 13.22 0.31
N ILE A 151 -12.12 14.24 1.01
CA ILE A 151 -13.00 15.27 0.41
C ILE A 151 -12.30 16.04 -0.71
N PHE A 152 -11.04 16.41 -0.52
CA PHE A 152 -10.27 17.18 -1.51
C PHE A 152 -9.72 16.29 -2.62
N VAL A 153 -9.22 15.09 -2.30
CA VAL A 153 -8.74 14.13 -3.29
C VAL A 153 -9.87 13.70 -4.23
N SER A 154 -11.05 13.38 -3.69
CA SER A 154 -12.24 13.00 -4.50
C SER A 154 -12.93 14.18 -5.20
N LYS A 155 -12.43 15.42 -5.02
CA LYS A 155 -13.01 16.65 -5.60
C LYS A 155 -14.47 16.92 -5.20
N ILE A 156 -14.98 16.35 -4.10
CA ILE A 156 -16.30 16.74 -3.54
C ILE A 156 -16.33 18.25 -3.29
N LYS A 157 -15.23 18.80 -2.79
CA LYS A 157 -14.96 20.24 -2.70
C LYS A 157 -13.67 20.55 -3.45
N VAL A 158 -13.67 21.66 -4.19
CA VAL A 158 -12.50 22.11 -4.98
C VAL A 158 -12.06 23.51 -4.58
N PHE A 159 -10.78 23.84 -4.72
CA PHE A 159 -10.34 25.23 -4.53
C PHE A 159 -10.78 26.10 -5.72
N PRO A 160 -11.28 27.32 -5.48
CA PRO A 160 -11.71 28.19 -6.56
C PRO A 160 -10.49 28.73 -7.34
N LYS A 161 -10.66 28.95 -8.65
CA LYS A 161 -9.69 29.67 -9.52
C LYS A 161 -9.71 31.17 -9.20
N LYS A 162 -9.27 31.53 -7.98
CA LYS A 162 -9.33 32.86 -7.35
C LYS A 162 -8.00 33.23 -6.69
N SER A 163 -7.89 34.43 -6.11
CA SER A 163 -6.67 34.85 -5.41
C SER A 163 -6.35 33.94 -4.21
N LYS A 164 -5.06 33.84 -3.85
CA LYS A 164 -4.60 33.01 -2.69
C LYS A 164 -5.37 33.35 -1.40
N LYS A 165 -5.62 34.63 -1.13
CA LYS A 165 -6.42 35.09 0.02
C LYS A 165 -7.84 34.52 0.01
N GLN A 166 -8.52 34.58 -1.13
CA GLN A 166 -9.89 34.06 -1.26
C GLN A 166 -9.93 32.52 -1.14
N GLN A 167 -8.88 31.83 -1.61
CA GLN A 167 -8.74 30.39 -1.40
C GLN A 167 -8.58 30.05 0.08
N PHE A 168 -7.73 30.79 0.80
CA PHE A 168 -7.51 30.61 2.24
C PHE A 168 -8.77 30.92 3.06
N ASP A 169 -9.41 32.06 2.84
CA ASP A 169 -10.65 32.44 3.54
C ASP A 169 -11.76 31.39 3.38
N ARG A 170 -11.83 30.79 2.18
CA ARG A 170 -12.76 29.70 1.91
C ARG A 170 -12.36 28.41 2.63
N PHE A 171 -11.08 28.07 2.64
CA PHE A 171 -10.56 26.91 3.34
C PHE A 171 -10.91 26.95 4.83
N VAL A 172 -10.69 28.07 5.50
CA VAL A 172 -11.02 28.23 6.93
C VAL A 172 -12.52 27.99 7.19
N LYS A 173 -13.39 28.54 6.33
CA LYS A 173 -14.85 28.33 6.45
C LYS A 173 -15.24 26.87 6.22
N LEU A 174 -14.61 26.21 5.24
CA LEU A 174 -14.85 24.82 4.90
C LEU A 174 -14.38 23.88 6.02
N PHE A 175 -13.17 24.08 6.52
CA PHE A 175 -12.60 23.31 7.62
C PHE A 175 -13.52 23.34 8.84
N ARG A 176 -13.96 24.54 9.22
CA ARG A 176 -14.94 24.72 10.30
C ARG A 176 -16.26 23.99 10.02
N SER A 177 -16.83 24.20 8.83
CA SER A 177 -18.11 23.57 8.48
C SER A 177 -18.01 22.05 8.51
N PHE A 178 -16.86 21.48 8.16
CA PHE A 178 -16.65 20.05 8.17
C PHE A 178 -16.38 19.50 9.57
N TYR A 179 -15.69 20.26 10.43
CA TYR A 179 -15.56 19.92 11.86
C TYR A 179 -16.93 19.74 12.51
N GLU A 180 -17.88 20.64 12.22
CA GLU A 180 -19.28 20.51 12.67
C GLU A 180 -19.93 19.21 12.16
N VAL A 181 -19.71 18.82 10.90
CA VAL A 181 -20.20 17.53 10.34
C VAL A 181 -19.60 16.32 11.06
N VAL A 182 -18.30 16.34 11.37
CA VAL A 182 -17.65 15.23 12.10
C VAL A 182 -18.27 15.06 13.49
N PHE A 183 -18.62 16.17 14.17
CA PHE A 183 -19.33 16.12 15.46
C PHE A 183 -20.73 15.52 15.34
N GLU A 184 -21.53 16.00 14.39
CA GLU A 184 -22.89 15.50 14.14
C GLU A 184 -22.90 13.98 13.92
N ASN A 185 -21.90 13.45 13.20
CA ASN A 185 -21.78 12.02 12.91
C ASN A 185 -21.51 11.14 14.15
N THR A 186 -21.10 11.72 15.28
CA THR A 186 -20.96 10.99 16.55
C THR A 186 -22.22 11.01 17.42
N GLY A 187 -23.30 11.63 16.95
CA GLY A 187 -24.54 11.80 17.70
C GLY A 187 -24.43 12.75 18.90
N LYS A 188 -23.35 13.54 18.97
CA LYS A 188 -23.10 14.52 20.03
C LYS A 188 -23.31 15.94 19.50
N GLU A 189 -23.94 16.78 20.31
CA GLU A 189 -24.19 18.18 19.96
C GLU A 189 -22.97 19.04 20.34
N LEU A 190 -22.38 19.72 19.35
CA LEU A 190 -21.28 20.66 19.58
C LEU A 190 -21.86 21.97 20.15
N LYS A 191 -21.50 22.32 21.38
CA LYS A 191 -22.02 23.54 22.01
C LYS A 191 -21.44 24.78 21.30
N PRO A 192 -22.21 25.88 21.19
CA PRO A 192 -21.72 27.11 20.58
C PRO A 192 -20.45 27.69 21.21
N LYS A 193 -20.25 27.49 22.52
CA LYS A 193 -19.04 27.91 23.25
C LYS A 193 -17.81 27.11 22.81
N ASP A 194 -17.95 25.80 22.69
CA ASP A 194 -16.87 24.91 22.25
C ASP A 194 -16.48 25.24 20.80
N LEU A 195 -17.47 25.49 19.93
CA LEU A 195 -17.22 25.94 18.56
C LEU A 195 -16.51 27.30 18.50
N GLN A 196 -16.81 28.23 19.41
CA GLN A 196 -16.09 29.50 19.50
C GLN A 196 -14.66 29.30 20.01
N ARG A 197 -14.47 28.39 20.95
CA ARG A 197 -13.15 28.03 21.47
C ARG A 197 -12.27 27.40 20.40
N ILE A 198 -12.78 26.44 19.63
CA ILE A 198 -12.07 25.85 18.49
C ILE A 198 -11.66 26.92 17.47
N LYS A 199 -12.51 27.91 17.19
CA LYS A 199 -12.12 29.02 16.29
C LYS A 199 -10.92 29.78 16.80
N LEU A 200 -10.89 30.08 18.10
CA LEU A 200 -9.78 30.78 18.73
C LEU A 200 -8.52 29.92 18.64
N LEU A 201 -8.62 28.63 18.96
CA LEU A 201 -7.48 27.70 18.87
C LEU A 201 -6.89 27.59 17.45
N LEU A 202 -7.73 27.59 16.42
CA LEU A 202 -7.28 27.60 15.01
C LEU A 202 -6.66 28.93 14.56
N THR A 203 -6.85 30.00 15.34
CA THR A 203 -6.24 31.31 15.09
C THR A 203 -5.06 31.62 16.02
N ASP A 204 -4.95 30.92 17.15
CA ASP A 204 -3.88 31.08 18.14
C ASP A 204 -2.53 30.60 17.59
N ASP A 205 -2.54 29.61 16.70
CA ASP A 205 -1.37 29.20 15.91
C ASP A 205 -1.67 29.26 14.40
N ILE A 206 -1.28 30.39 13.79
CA ILE A 206 -1.52 30.63 12.37
C ILE A 206 -0.67 29.71 11.47
N ASN A 207 0.43 29.16 11.98
CA ASN A 207 1.37 28.35 11.20
C ASN A 207 0.71 27.00 10.87
N ILE A 208 0.00 26.43 11.83
CA ILE A 208 -0.76 25.18 11.66
C ILE A 208 -1.84 25.33 10.59
N ILE A 209 -2.63 26.40 10.62
CA ILE A 209 -3.73 26.56 9.66
C ILE A 209 -3.20 26.81 8.24
N PHE A 210 -2.08 27.52 8.08
CA PHE A 210 -1.41 27.66 6.78
C PHE A 210 -0.84 26.33 6.27
N SER A 211 -0.22 25.54 7.16
CA SER A 211 0.28 24.20 6.84
C SER A 211 -0.85 23.28 6.35
N LEU A 212 -1.99 23.27 7.05
CA LEU A 212 -3.19 22.54 6.62
C LEU A 212 -3.72 23.05 5.28
N PHE A 213 -3.82 24.37 5.09
CA PHE A 213 -4.26 24.97 3.84
C PHE A 213 -3.41 24.51 2.65
N HIS A 214 -2.08 24.57 2.77
CA HIS A 214 -1.16 24.13 1.74
C HIS A 214 -1.24 22.63 1.50
N SER A 215 -1.43 21.83 2.55
CA SER A 215 -1.61 20.37 2.45
C SER A 215 -2.86 20.01 1.65
N PHE A 216 -4.02 20.53 2.02
CA PHE A 216 -5.26 20.22 1.33
C PHE A 216 -5.31 20.80 -0.09
N LYS A 217 -4.68 21.95 -0.32
CA LYS A 217 -4.54 22.51 -1.66
C LYS A 217 -3.72 21.59 -2.56
N HIS A 218 -2.58 21.12 -2.08
CA HIS A 218 -1.74 20.18 -2.82
C HIS A 218 -2.46 18.86 -3.08
N LEU A 219 -3.14 18.30 -2.07
CA LEU A 219 -3.94 17.07 -2.23
C LEU A 219 -5.14 17.25 -3.16
N SER A 220 -5.68 18.46 -3.30
CA SER A 220 -6.72 18.74 -4.29
C SER A 220 -6.23 18.65 -5.73
N GLU A 221 -4.93 18.58 -5.97
CA GLU A 221 -4.31 18.39 -7.28
C GLU A 221 -3.95 16.92 -7.55
N TYR A 222 -4.24 16.00 -6.61
CA TYR A 222 -3.89 14.58 -6.69
C TYR A 222 -4.35 13.90 -7.98
N PHE A 223 -5.63 14.09 -8.37
CA PHE A 223 -6.11 13.62 -9.68
C PHE A 223 -6.01 14.72 -10.73
N TYR A 224 -5.31 14.38 -11.82
CA TYR A 224 -5.32 15.12 -13.06
C TYR A 224 -6.50 14.67 -13.93
N VAL A 225 -7.37 15.60 -14.30
CA VAL A 225 -8.46 15.37 -15.25
C VAL A 225 -8.14 16.13 -16.52
N ILE A 226 -8.09 15.42 -17.66
CA ILE A 226 -7.91 16.06 -18.96
C ILE A 226 -9.09 17.04 -19.15
N ASN A 227 -8.78 18.31 -19.46
CA ASN A 227 -9.74 19.41 -19.61
C ASN A 227 -10.46 19.90 -18.32
N ASP A 228 -9.97 19.55 -17.13
CA ASP A 228 -10.55 19.98 -15.83
C ASP A 228 -12.02 19.56 -15.59
N ASP A 229 -12.56 18.55 -16.31
CA ASP A 229 -13.96 18.11 -16.12
C ASP A 229 -14.12 17.16 -14.92
N ASN A 230 -14.14 17.72 -13.72
CA ASN A 230 -14.33 16.95 -12.49
C ASN A 230 -15.67 16.18 -12.46
N LYS A 231 -16.66 16.47 -13.33
CA LYS A 231 -17.94 15.76 -13.35
C LYS A 231 -17.76 14.30 -13.80
N GLU A 232 -16.83 14.03 -14.71
CA GLU A 232 -16.51 12.67 -15.16
C GLU A 232 -15.93 11.84 -14.01
N LEU A 233 -14.98 12.42 -13.26
CA LEU A 233 -14.41 11.82 -12.04
C LEU A 233 -15.49 11.48 -11.00
N ILE A 234 -16.40 12.41 -10.73
CA ILE A 234 -17.50 12.19 -9.76
C ILE A 234 -18.48 11.13 -10.25
N SER A 235 -18.79 11.12 -11.55
CA SER A 235 -19.69 10.11 -12.14
C SER A 235 -19.10 8.71 -11.99
N TRP A 236 -17.79 8.57 -12.15
CA TRP A 236 -17.07 7.33 -11.91
C TRP A 236 -17.06 6.94 -10.43
N LEU A 237 -16.80 7.89 -9.52
CA LEU A 237 -16.80 7.63 -8.07
C LEU A 237 -18.14 7.06 -7.58
N LEU A 238 -19.21 7.32 -8.32
CA LEU A 238 -20.57 6.89 -8.02
C LEU A 238 -21.08 5.82 -9.00
N ALA A 239 -20.23 5.25 -9.86
CA ALA A 239 -20.63 4.32 -10.90
C ALA A 239 -21.33 3.07 -10.33
N GLY A 240 -20.78 2.49 -9.25
CA GLY A 240 -21.39 1.34 -8.58
C GLY A 240 -22.80 1.65 -8.05
N GLU A 241 -23.01 2.83 -7.46
CA GLU A 241 -24.35 3.27 -6.99
C GLU A 241 -25.33 3.52 -8.14
N LEU A 242 -24.84 4.02 -9.27
CA LEU A 242 -25.66 4.23 -10.47
C LEU A 242 -26.06 2.90 -11.12
N GLN A 243 -25.15 1.92 -11.18
CA GLN A 243 -25.37 0.63 -11.82
C GLN A 243 -26.23 -0.31 -10.97
N HIS A 244 -25.95 -0.42 -9.66
CA HIS A 244 -26.65 -1.36 -8.77
C HIS A 244 -27.93 -0.78 -8.15
N LYS A 245 -28.32 0.44 -8.55
CA LYS A 245 -29.51 1.17 -8.07
C LYS A 245 -29.56 1.41 -6.56
N THR A 246 -28.44 1.25 -5.87
CA THR A 246 -28.27 1.58 -4.46
C THR A 246 -27.85 3.05 -4.36
N HIS A 247 -28.64 3.88 -3.66
CA HIS A 247 -28.42 5.34 -3.56
C HIS A 247 -28.46 6.12 -4.90
N GLU A 248 -28.96 5.50 -5.99
CA GLU A 248 -28.99 6.07 -7.35
C GLU A 248 -29.56 7.49 -7.41
N LYS A 249 -30.69 7.73 -6.73
CA LYS A 249 -31.37 9.03 -6.74
C LYS A 249 -30.47 10.14 -6.20
N GLN A 250 -29.81 9.90 -5.06
CA GLN A 250 -28.89 10.85 -4.45
C GLN A 250 -27.67 11.07 -5.34
N SER A 251 -27.10 10.00 -5.90
CA SER A 251 -25.92 10.06 -6.78
C SER A 251 -26.19 10.88 -8.04
N LYS A 252 -27.30 10.62 -8.74
CA LYS A 252 -27.70 11.41 -9.93
C LYS A 252 -27.90 12.88 -9.60
N GLN A 253 -28.65 13.16 -8.52
CA GLN A 253 -28.90 14.53 -8.08
C GLN A 253 -27.61 15.28 -7.74
N TYR A 254 -26.64 14.61 -7.10
CA TYR A 254 -25.36 15.22 -6.77
C TYR A 254 -24.52 15.54 -8.02
N ILE A 255 -24.45 14.60 -8.98
CA ILE A 255 -23.73 14.81 -10.25
C ILE A 255 -24.31 15.99 -11.04
N GLU A 256 -25.63 16.15 -11.06
CA GLU A 256 -26.31 17.28 -11.71
C GLU A 256 -25.97 18.62 -11.04
N LEU A 257 -25.94 18.66 -9.70
CA LEU A 257 -25.69 19.88 -8.91
C LEU A 257 -24.20 20.12 -8.60
N TYR A 258 -23.30 19.27 -9.10
CA TYR A 258 -21.89 19.24 -8.69
C TYR A 258 -21.19 20.60 -8.82
N GLN A 259 -21.38 21.29 -9.95
CA GLN A 259 -20.74 22.58 -10.22
C GLN A 259 -21.09 23.65 -9.18
N GLU A 260 -22.33 23.64 -8.67
CA GLU A 260 -22.78 24.55 -7.63
C GLU A 260 -22.23 24.12 -6.26
N LEU A 261 -22.43 22.85 -5.90
CA LEU A 261 -22.12 22.32 -4.58
C LEU A 261 -20.61 22.31 -4.28
N CYS A 262 -19.77 21.94 -5.24
CA CYS A 262 -18.32 21.81 -5.03
C CYS A 262 -17.63 23.13 -4.67
N GLN A 263 -18.25 24.27 -4.99
CA GLN A 263 -17.73 25.62 -4.73
C GLN A 263 -18.19 26.20 -3.38
N THR A 264 -19.27 25.70 -2.79
CA THR A 264 -19.76 26.21 -1.50
C THR A 264 -18.85 25.78 -0.35
N PRO A 265 -18.71 26.59 0.72
CA PRO A 265 -17.92 26.23 1.90
C PRO A 265 -18.69 25.36 2.90
N HIS A 266 -20.00 25.14 2.70
CA HIS A 266 -20.86 24.38 3.60
C HIS A 266 -21.24 23.03 2.99
N PHE A 267 -21.65 22.08 3.84
CA PHE A 267 -22.06 20.74 3.41
C PHE A 267 -23.58 20.58 3.56
N SER A 268 -24.26 20.48 2.43
CA SER A 268 -25.69 20.19 2.34
C SER A 268 -26.01 18.75 2.80
N THR A 269 -27.27 18.48 3.09
CA THR A 269 -27.74 17.12 3.42
C THR A 269 -27.45 16.11 2.31
N LEU A 270 -27.46 16.56 1.04
CA LEU A 270 -27.09 15.72 -0.10
C LEU A 270 -25.60 15.37 -0.05
N GLU A 271 -24.73 16.37 0.14
CA GLU A 271 -23.28 16.17 0.24
C GLU A 271 -22.90 15.25 1.40
N LYS A 272 -23.53 15.41 2.57
CA LYS A 272 -23.27 14.51 3.72
C LYS A 272 -23.51 13.04 3.36
N LYS A 273 -24.60 12.75 2.64
CA LYS A 273 -24.90 11.37 2.17
C LYS A 273 -23.89 10.87 1.13
N ILE A 274 -23.38 11.76 0.27
CA ILE A 274 -22.37 11.39 -0.74
C ILE A 274 -21.01 11.16 -0.08
N ILE A 275 -20.65 11.99 0.90
CA ILE A 275 -19.44 11.84 1.70
C ILE A 275 -19.40 10.45 2.32
N ASP A 276 -20.50 9.98 2.91
CA ASP A 276 -20.60 8.65 3.50
C ASP A 276 -20.29 7.51 2.51
N LEU A 277 -20.53 7.69 1.21
CA LEU A 277 -20.24 6.71 0.17
C LEU A 277 -18.78 6.75 -0.33
N ILE A 278 -18.08 7.83 -0.01
CA ILE A 278 -16.70 8.06 -0.42
C ILE A 278 -15.80 7.67 0.75
N VAL A 279 -15.93 8.35 1.89
CA VAL A 279 -15.04 8.18 3.06
C VAL A 279 -14.82 6.73 3.48
N PRO A 280 -13.66 6.44 4.09
CA PRO A 280 -13.29 5.07 4.36
C PRO A 280 -14.21 4.32 5.33
N ALA A 281 -14.42 3.01 5.14
CA ALA A 281 -15.34 2.20 5.95
C ALA A 281 -14.82 1.93 7.37
N ASP A 282 -13.50 1.80 7.50
CA ASP A 282 -12.79 1.76 8.78
C ASP A 282 -11.65 2.81 8.71
N ILE A 283 -11.27 3.40 9.85
CA ILE A 283 -10.19 4.41 9.87
C ILE A 283 -9.09 3.98 10.82
N LEU A 284 -7.87 3.81 10.29
CA LEU A 284 -6.70 3.38 11.06
C LEU A 284 -6.50 4.24 12.31
N ILE A 285 -6.71 5.54 12.16
CA ILE A 285 -6.51 6.49 13.25
C ILE A 285 -7.53 6.32 14.40
N ARG A 286 -8.69 5.68 14.20
CA ARG A 286 -9.60 5.34 15.32
C ARG A 286 -8.98 4.34 16.27
N TYR A 287 -8.14 3.42 15.81
CA TYR A 287 -7.46 2.49 16.73
C TYR A 287 -6.54 3.21 17.72
N LEU A 288 -6.06 4.40 17.32
CA LEU A 288 -5.19 5.23 18.12
C LEU A 288 -5.95 6.25 18.98
N PHE A 289 -7.03 6.86 18.46
CA PHE A 289 -7.76 7.95 19.12
C PHE A 289 -9.16 7.59 19.63
N SER A 290 -9.55 6.31 19.59
CA SER A 290 -10.78 5.84 20.25
C SER A 290 -10.62 5.85 21.77
N ASP A 291 -11.72 6.06 22.48
CA ASP A 291 -11.85 5.90 23.94
C ASP A 291 -11.20 6.97 24.85
N GLY A 292 -10.84 8.13 24.31
CA GLY A 292 -10.51 9.31 25.14
C GLY A 292 -9.08 9.33 25.69
N GLU A 293 -8.16 8.60 25.06
CA GLU A 293 -6.71 8.65 25.37
C GLU A 293 -5.89 9.36 24.28
N GLY A 294 -6.57 10.03 23.34
CA GLY A 294 -5.94 10.56 22.14
C GLY A 294 -4.88 11.60 22.44
N LYS A 295 -5.11 12.44 23.45
CA LYS A 295 -4.11 13.42 23.91
C LYS A 295 -2.85 12.77 24.47
N ILE A 296 -3.00 11.83 25.41
CA ILE A 296 -1.87 11.15 26.07
C ILE A 296 -1.02 10.40 25.04
N ILE A 297 -1.68 9.72 24.11
CA ILE A 297 -1.01 9.04 23.00
C ILE A 297 -0.26 10.04 22.12
N SER A 298 -0.86 11.20 21.83
CA SER A 298 -0.19 12.25 21.04
C SER A 298 1.03 12.83 21.76
N GLN A 299 0.93 13.05 23.08
CA GLN A 299 2.01 13.61 23.90
C GLN A 299 3.21 12.67 24.05
N HIS A 300 2.98 11.35 24.15
CA HIS A 300 4.06 10.41 24.49
C HIS A 300 4.50 9.53 23.32
N ILE A 301 3.58 9.15 22.43
CA ILE A 301 3.90 8.32 21.27
C ILE A 301 4.18 9.22 20.06
N LEU A 302 3.21 10.02 19.64
CA LEU A 302 3.33 10.79 18.39
C LEU A 302 4.35 11.92 18.47
N ALA A 303 4.46 12.62 19.60
CA ALA A 303 5.48 13.65 19.79
C ALA A 303 6.90 13.08 19.89
N THR A 304 7.07 11.77 20.14
CA THR A 304 8.37 11.10 19.98
C THR A 304 8.67 10.87 18.50
N MET A 305 7.66 10.47 17.72
CA MET A 305 7.81 10.18 16.29
C MET A 305 7.94 11.45 15.44
N TYR A 306 7.31 12.54 15.86
CA TYR A 306 7.31 13.85 15.21
C TYR A 306 7.59 14.95 16.25
N PRO A 307 8.83 15.09 16.73
CA PRO A 307 9.15 16.05 17.78
C PRO A 307 8.84 17.48 17.32
N PRO A 308 7.98 18.24 18.03
CA PRO A 308 7.54 19.55 17.54
C PRO A 308 8.67 20.55 17.29
N TYR A 309 9.73 20.49 18.11
CA TYR A 309 10.89 21.37 17.96
C TYR A 309 11.70 21.09 16.68
N GLU A 310 11.70 19.87 16.15
CA GLU A 310 12.43 19.52 14.91
C GLU A 310 11.70 19.96 13.64
N HIS A 311 10.40 20.26 13.76
CA HIS A 311 9.53 20.56 12.63
C HIS A 311 8.99 21.99 12.63
N HIS A 312 9.37 22.80 13.62
CA HIS A 312 8.94 24.19 13.73
C HIS A 312 9.24 25.01 12.47
N ASP A 313 10.48 24.97 11.98
CA ASP A 313 10.92 25.68 10.77
C ASP A 313 10.13 25.26 9.52
N LEU A 314 9.73 23.98 9.44
CA LEU A 314 8.92 23.47 8.34
C LEU A 314 7.50 24.05 8.42
N ILE A 315 6.87 24.03 9.60
CA ILE A 315 5.50 24.57 9.79
C ILE A 315 5.48 26.09 9.58
N GLU A 316 6.46 26.81 10.10
CA GLU A 316 6.57 28.27 9.96
C GLU A 316 6.74 28.70 8.49
N SER A 317 7.45 27.90 7.69
CA SER A 317 7.67 28.21 6.27
C SER A 317 6.36 28.37 5.47
N PHE A 318 5.29 27.68 5.89
CA PHE A 318 3.99 27.71 5.20
C PHE A 318 3.23 29.03 5.35
N ILE A 319 3.63 29.92 6.26
CA ILE A 319 3.10 31.28 6.33
C ILE A 319 3.41 32.05 5.03
N HIS A 320 4.59 31.80 4.46
CA HIS A 320 5.08 32.52 3.29
C HIS A 320 4.63 31.88 1.98
N ASP A 321 4.88 30.57 1.81
CA ASP A 321 4.42 29.81 0.65
C ASP A 321 4.40 28.29 0.88
N GLY A 322 3.86 27.56 -0.11
CA GLY A 322 3.72 26.11 -0.07
C GLY A 322 4.88 25.31 -0.68
N SER A 323 6.07 25.91 -0.88
CA SER A 323 7.18 25.27 -1.59
C SER A 323 7.69 23.99 -0.92
N ARG A 324 7.61 23.92 0.41
CA ARG A 324 8.04 22.75 1.21
C ARG A 324 6.92 21.73 1.43
N ILE A 325 5.80 21.79 0.71
CA ILE A 325 4.69 20.87 0.96
C ILE A 325 5.05 19.41 0.69
N ASN A 326 5.87 19.17 -0.34
CA ASN A 326 6.35 17.83 -0.65
C ASN A 326 7.19 17.26 0.50
N GLU A 327 8.01 18.09 1.16
CA GLU A 327 8.78 17.69 2.34
C GLU A 327 7.87 17.25 3.51
N LEU A 328 6.77 17.97 3.76
CA LEU A 328 5.79 17.59 4.77
C LEU A 328 5.08 16.27 4.43
N ILE A 329 4.68 16.07 3.16
CA ILE A 329 4.07 14.81 2.73
C ILE A 329 5.07 13.66 2.91
N GLU A 330 6.32 13.82 2.47
CA GLU A 330 7.40 12.84 2.62
C GLU A 330 7.66 12.44 4.07
N LEU A 331 7.65 13.43 4.97
CA LEU A 331 7.80 13.24 6.42
C LEU A 331 6.62 12.44 6.98
N SER A 332 5.39 12.80 6.59
CA SER A 332 4.16 12.19 7.12
C SER A 332 4.03 10.71 6.81
N ILE A 333 4.68 10.24 5.73
CA ILE A 333 4.64 8.84 5.27
C ILE A 333 5.98 8.12 5.47
N GLN A 334 6.89 8.66 6.29
CA GLN A 334 8.20 8.04 6.54
C GLN A 334 8.10 6.93 7.59
N PHE A 335 7.89 5.69 7.17
CA PHE A 335 7.69 4.56 8.08
C PHE A 335 8.97 4.16 8.83
N SER A 336 10.16 4.51 8.32
CA SER A 336 11.44 4.28 9.03
C SER A 336 11.50 5.01 10.38
N THR A 337 11.05 6.27 10.45
CA THR A 337 10.95 7.05 11.70
C THR A 337 9.92 6.43 12.62
N ILE A 338 8.77 6.08 12.06
CA ILE A 338 7.66 5.45 12.80
C ILE A 338 8.12 4.14 13.43
N LYS A 339 8.86 3.29 12.71
CA LYS A 339 9.42 2.03 13.24
C LYS A 339 10.43 2.26 14.36
N LYS A 340 11.33 3.24 14.19
CA LYS A 340 12.41 3.50 15.14
C LYS A 340 11.87 4.03 16.47
N ASP A 341 10.92 4.96 16.40
CA ASP A 341 10.56 5.79 17.56
C ASP A 341 9.20 5.41 18.19
N PHE A 342 8.35 4.63 17.50
CA PHE A 342 7.06 4.16 18.05
C PHE A 342 7.22 3.37 19.35
N PHE A 343 8.13 2.40 19.41
CA PHE A 343 8.31 1.57 20.61
C PHE A 343 8.90 2.36 21.78
N PHE A 344 9.74 3.34 21.50
CA PHE A 344 10.22 4.25 22.54
C PHE A 344 9.06 5.10 23.09
N GLY A 345 8.24 5.66 22.21
CA GLY A 345 7.05 6.41 22.62
C GLY A 345 6.05 5.55 23.42
N LEU A 346 5.84 4.30 22.99
CA LEU A 346 5.02 3.32 23.70
C LEU A 346 5.55 3.06 25.12
N GLN A 347 6.87 2.97 25.28
CA GLN A 347 7.51 2.83 26.59
C GLN A 347 7.20 4.04 27.49
N GLN A 348 7.22 5.27 26.95
CA GLN A 348 6.87 6.47 27.71
C GLN A 348 5.40 6.49 28.10
N TYR A 349 4.50 6.14 27.17
CA TYR A 349 3.07 6.01 27.44
C TYR A 349 2.79 5.04 28.60
N VAL A 350 3.40 3.84 28.57
CA VAL A 350 3.23 2.84 29.63
C VAL A 350 3.72 3.36 30.99
N LYS A 351 4.87 4.05 31.03
CA LYS A 351 5.40 4.65 32.26
C LYS A 351 4.42 5.68 32.85
N VAL A 352 3.88 6.57 32.03
CA VAL A 352 2.95 7.60 32.47
C VAL A 352 1.65 6.98 32.99
N LYS A 353 1.11 5.97 32.31
CA LYS A 353 -0.09 5.24 32.78
C LYS A 353 0.12 4.54 34.12
N ILE A 354 1.30 3.95 34.34
CA ILE A 354 1.68 3.37 35.64
C ILE A 354 1.79 4.46 36.71
N GLN A 355 2.35 5.63 36.38
CA GLN A 355 2.47 6.76 37.30
C GLN A 355 1.12 7.40 37.64
N GLU A 356 0.24 7.65 36.67
CA GLU A 356 -1.14 8.12 36.90
C GLU A 356 -1.90 7.17 37.84
N PHE A 357 -1.75 5.86 37.61
CA PHE A 357 -2.32 4.84 38.48
C PHE A 357 -1.74 4.88 39.89
N THR A 358 -0.46 5.22 40.04
CA THR A 358 0.21 5.31 41.35
C THR A 358 -0.12 6.61 42.08
N ASN A 359 -0.28 7.72 41.36
CA ASN A 359 -0.59 9.04 41.92
C ASN A 359 -2.07 9.17 42.31
N ASN A 360 -2.98 8.60 41.52
CA ASN A 360 -4.41 8.53 41.88
C ASN A 360 -4.66 7.67 43.13
N LYS A 361 -3.68 6.86 43.58
CA LYS A 361 -3.72 6.14 44.86
C LYS A 361 -3.31 6.98 46.08
N GLN A 362 -2.71 8.16 45.95
CA GLN A 362 -2.47 9.02 47.12
C GLN A 362 -3.77 9.51 47.79
N GLN A 363 -4.94 9.24 47.17
CA GLN A 363 -6.27 9.46 47.75
C GLN A 363 -6.94 8.19 48.32
N ILE A 364 -6.29 7.01 48.31
CA ILE A 364 -6.85 5.74 48.83
C ILE A 364 -5.84 5.05 49.77
N SER A 365 -6.35 4.58 50.92
CA SER A 365 -5.63 4.06 52.11
C SER A 365 -4.34 3.23 51.86
N PRO A 366 -3.28 3.39 52.71
CA PRO A 366 -2.00 2.68 52.61
C PRO A 366 -2.06 1.14 52.62
N LEU A 367 -3.15 0.54 53.10
CA LEU A 367 -3.34 -0.91 53.23
C LEU A 367 -3.59 -1.64 51.89
N MET A 368 -3.70 -0.93 50.77
CA MET A 368 -3.87 -1.51 49.42
C MET A 368 -2.60 -1.43 48.55
N GLY A 369 -1.49 -0.89 49.07
CA GLY A 369 -0.20 -0.85 48.36
C GLY A 369 0.46 -2.23 48.26
N GLU A 370 0.39 -3.03 49.32
CA GLU A 370 0.89 -4.42 49.36
C GLU A 370 0.06 -5.36 48.47
N HIS A 371 -1.25 -5.13 48.36
CA HIS A 371 -2.14 -5.89 47.49
C HIS A 371 -1.86 -5.74 45.99
N ILE A 372 -0.98 -4.82 45.56
CA ILE A 372 -0.72 -4.53 44.14
C ILE A 372 0.56 -5.18 43.64
N GLU A 373 1.61 -5.25 44.46
CA GLU A 373 2.70 -6.18 44.19
C GLU A 373 2.20 -7.63 44.31
N GLU A 374 1.35 -7.92 45.30
CA GLU A 374 0.67 -9.21 45.39
C GLU A 374 -0.23 -9.47 44.19
N SER A 375 -1.02 -8.52 43.67
CA SER A 375 -1.88 -8.79 42.49
C SER A 375 -1.14 -8.79 41.16
N ILE A 376 0.03 -8.15 41.05
CA ILE A 376 0.96 -8.35 39.92
C ILE A 376 1.60 -9.74 40.02
N ASP A 377 2.05 -10.17 41.20
CA ASP A 377 2.61 -11.50 41.41
C ASP A 377 1.55 -12.61 41.31
N GLU A 378 0.32 -12.36 41.73
CA GLU A 378 -0.84 -13.23 41.61
C GLU A 378 -1.31 -13.28 40.14
N PHE A 379 -1.27 -12.18 39.39
CA PHE A 379 -1.45 -12.18 37.93
C PHE A 379 -0.33 -12.97 37.23
N LEU A 380 0.93 -12.78 37.63
CA LEU A 380 2.07 -13.54 37.10
C LEU A 380 1.99 -15.04 37.46
N SER A 381 1.42 -15.38 38.62
CA SER A 381 1.10 -16.74 39.06
C SER A 381 -0.05 -17.33 38.25
N TYR A 382 -1.13 -16.57 38.04
CA TYR A 382 -2.32 -16.98 37.28
C TYR A 382 -2.00 -17.26 35.80
N LEU A 383 -1.11 -16.44 35.22
CA LEU A 383 -0.55 -16.63 33.88
C LEU A 383 0.37 -17.85 33.75
N SER A 384 0.87 -18.39 34.88
CA SER A 384 1.75 -19.56 34.90
C SER A 384 1.01 -20.89 35.09
N GLU A 385 -0.23 -20.86 35.55
CA GLU A 385 -1.01 -22.06 35.90
C GLU A 385 -2.14 -22.40 34.92
N THR A 386 -2.48 -21.53 33.96
CA THR A 386 -3.65 -21.73 33.09
C THR A 386 -3.30 -21.77 31.59
N ASP A 387 -3.66 -22.87 30.92
CA ASP A 387 -3.46 -23.07 29.48
C ASP A 387 -4.36 -22.15 28.61
N HIS A 388 -5.35 -21.48 29.22
CA HIS A 388 -6.22 -20.47 28.60
C HIS A 388 -6.61 -19.39 29.62
N ILE A 389 -6.42 -18.12 29.25
CA ILE A 389 -6.80 -16.95 30.06
C ILE A 389 -8.13 -16.41 29.53
N ASP A 390 -9.19 -16.47 30.34
CA ASP A 390 -10.44 -15.76 30.07
C ASP A 390 -10.24 -14.26 30.37
N THR A 391 -10.23 -13.42 29.34
CA THR A 391 -10.03 -11.97 29.48
C THR A 391 -11.05 -11.32 30.40
N ASN A 392 -12.23 -11.92 30.59
CA ASN A 392 -13.27 -11.40 31.50
C ASN A 392 -12.94 -11.61 32.99
N SER A 393 -12.01 -12.50 33.31
CA SER A 393 -11.59 -12.83 34.69
C SER A 393 -10.49 -11.91 35.25
N LEU A 394 -9.85 -11.11 34.39
CA LEU A 394 -8.80 -10.18 34.78
C LEU A 394 -9.33 -8.98 35.57
N PRO A 395 -8.53 -8.34 36.44
CA PRO A 395 -8.89 -7.04 37.01
C PRO A 395 -9.17 -6.00 35.91
N LYS A 396 -10.26 -5.23 36.02
CA LYS A 396 -10.72 -4.28 34.97
C LYS A 396 -9.66 -3.29 34.49
N ASN A 397 -8.77 -2.85 35.38
CA ASN A 397 -7.65 -1.95 35.05
C ASN A 397 -6.58 -2.64 34.18
N ILE A 398 -6.27 -3.92 34.43
CA ILE A 398 -5.36 -4.74 33.63
C ILE A 398 -6.00 -5.10 32.28
N GLN A 399 -7.32 -5.34 32.27
CA GLN A 399 -8.09 -5.50 31.03
C GLN A 399 -7.97 -4.27 30.14
N ILE A 400 -8.20 -3.06 30.68
CA ILE A 400 -8.11 -1.80 29.92
C ILE A 400 -6.71 -1.58 29.35
N GLN A 401 -5.66 -1.80 30.15
CA GLN A 401 -4.28 -1.63 29.69
C GLN A 401 -3.87 -2.65 28.62
N THR A 402 -4.28 -3.91 28.76
CA THR A 402 -4.05 -4.95 27.76
C THR A 402 -4.79 -4.64 26.45
N ILE A 403 -6.05 -4.18 26.54
CA ILE A 403 -6.85 -3.78 25.38
C ILE A 403 -6.20 -2.59 24.66
N THR A 404 -5.76 -1.56 25.38
CA THR A 404 -5.08 -0.41 24.75
C THR A 404 -3.76 -0.83 24.12
N PHE A 405 -2.97 -1.67 24.79
CA PHE A 405 -1.72 -2.17 24.23
C PHE A 405 -1.93 -2.98 22.95
N ASP A 406 -2.89 -3.91 22.97
CA ASP A 406 -3.26 -4.70 21.79
C ASP A 406 -3.71 -3.79 20.64
N LYS A 407 -4.48 -2.73 20.92
CA LYS A 407 -4.88 -1.73 19.91
C LYS A 407 -3.67 -1.00 19.33
N LEU A 408 -2.73 -0.56 20.16
CA LEU A 408 -1.52 0.15 19.72
C LEU A 408 -0.63 -0.75 18.85
N ILE A 409 -0.47 -2.01 19.24
CA ILE A 409 0.28 -3.01 18.47
C ILE A 409 -0.44 -3.34 17.15
N ASN A 410 -1.77 -3.53 17.18
CA ASN A 410 -2.55 -3.73 15.97
C ASN A 410 -2.48 -2.51 15.04
N PHE A 411 -2.57 -1.30 15.56
CA PHE A 411 -2.38 -0.07 14.79
C PHE A 411 -1.00 -0.05 14.14
N TYR A 412 0.06 -0.32 14.91
CA TYR A 412 1.43 -0.40 14.40
C TYR A 412 1.54 -1.42 13.27
N ILE A 413 1.02 -2.64 13.47
CA ILE A 413 1.03 -3.72 12.46
C ILE A 413 0.21 -3.36 11.22
N SER A 414 -0.99 -2.80 11.37
CA SER A 414 -1.83 -2.36 10.26
C SER A 414 -1.17 -1.24 9.45
N PHE A 415 -0.54 -0.32 10.17
CA PHE A 415 0.13 0.83 9.58
C PHE A 415 1.39 0.41 8.80
N ILE A 416 2.22 -0.45 9.38
CA ILE A 416 3.46 -0.91 8.74
C ILE A 416 3.23 -2.04 7.72
N GLY A 417 2.32 -2.97 7.97
CA GLY A 417 2.40 -4.34 7.41
C GLY A 417 1.14 -4.89 6.77
N GLY A 418 0.18 -4.06 6.38
CA GLY A 418 -1.01 -4.57 5.70
C GLY A 418 -0.78 -5.04 4.26
N PHE A 419 -1.70 -5.89 3.81
CA PHE A 419 -1.72 -6.49 2.48
C PHE A 419 -2.28 -5.52 1.48
N TRP A 420 -1.41 -4.80 0.78
CA TRP A 420 -1.81 -4.42 -0.55
C TRP A 420 -0.65 -4.24 -1.53
N LEU A 421 -0.96 -4.65 -2.77
CA LEU A 421 -0.11 -4.52 -3.93
C LEU A 421 -0.16 -3.11 -4.53
N ALA A 422 -1.06 -2.18 -4.13
CA ALA A 422 -0.83 -0.79 -4.53
C ALA A 422 0.43 -0.33 -3.89
N ARG A 423 1.40 -0.17 -4.77
CA ARG A 423 2.72 0.29 -4.40
C ARG A 423 2.73 1.81 -4.27
N GLY A 424 1.61 2.50 -4.53
CA GLY A 424 1.50 3.95 -4.40
C GLY A 424 2.33 4.69 -5.45
N ASP A 425 2.82 3.98 -6.47
CA ASP A 425 3.69 4.52 -7.52
C ASP A 425 2.96 5.64 -8.29
N ASN A 426 1.65 5.48 -8.48
CA ASN A 426 0.79 6.54 -9.06
C ASN A 426 0.74 7.78 -8.18
N GLY A 427 0.61 7.60 -6.86
CA GLY A 427 0.57 8.72 -5.92
C GLY A 427 1.86 9.53 -5.93
N TYR A 428 3.01 8.89 -6.12
CA TYR A 428 4.29 9.59 -6.30
C TYR A 428 4.27 10.50 -7.53
N LEU A 429 3.90 10.00 -8.72
CA LEU A 429 3.84 10.85 -9.91
C LEU A 429 2.81 11.97 -9.79
N ARG A 430 1.65 11.69 -9.19
CA ARG A 430 0.58 12.66 -8.95
C ARG A 430 1.01 13.82 -8.06
N LEU A 431 1.71 13.53 -6.97
CA LEU A 431 2.08 14.52 -5.96
C LEU A 431 3.43 15.17 -6.25
N GLN A 432 4.44 14.36 -6.54
CA GLN A 432 5.82 14.81 -6.68
C GLN A 432 6.14 15.30 -8.09
N LYS A 433 5.49 14.73 -9.12
CA LYS A 433 5.81 15.00 -10.54
C LYS A 433 4.57 15.30 -11.41
N PRO A 434 3.59 16.12 -10.96
CA PRO A 434 2.33 16.32 -11.70
C PRO A 434 2.53 16.89 -13.11
N LYS A 435 3.58 17.70 -13.31
CA LYS A 435 3.93 18.25 -14.65
C LYS A 435 4.44 17.18 -15.61
N LEU A 436 5.29 16.27 -15.12
CA LEU A 436 5.79 15.14 -15.91
C LEU A 436 4.62 14.23 -16.29
N LEU A 437 3.82 13.83 -15.30
CA LEU A 437 2.65 13.00 -15.51
C LEU A 437 1.70 13.60 -16.55
N ARG A 438 1.40 14.90 -16.43
CA ARG A 438 0.58 15.63 -17.41
C ARG A 438 1.18 15.59 -18.82
N SER A 439 2.49 15.79 -18.93
CA SER A 439 3.18 15.75 -20.24
C SER A 439 3.08 14.37 -20.86
N LEU A 440 3.35 13.31 -20.08
CA LEU A 440 3.19 11.93 -20.50
C LEU A 440 1.76 11.70 -20.98
N LEU A 441 0.74 11.88 -20.13
CA LEU A 441 -0.65 11.57 -20.46
C LEU A 441 -1.22 12.36 -21.65
N THR A 442 -0.88 13.64 -21.80
CA THR A 442 -1.42 14.49 -22.88
C THR A 442 -0.94 14.02 -24.25
N ARG A 443 0.27 13.47 -24.33
CA ARG A 443 0.87 12.93 -25.57
C ARG A 443 0.32 11.55 -25.94
N TYR A 444 -0.30 10.86 -25.00
CA TYR A 444 -0.92 9.53 -25.18
C TYR A 444 -2.45 9.56 -25.26
N ALA A 445 -3.05 10.75 -25.29
CA ALA A 445 -4.49 10.89 -25.44
C ALA A 445 -4.94 10.40 -26.84
N LEU A 446 -5.25 9.10 -26.92
CA LEU A 446 -6.04 8.40 -27.95
C LEU A 446 -5.61 8.67 -29.40
N PHE A 447 -4.46 8.14 -29.80
CA PHE A 447 -4.09 8.04 -31.22
C PHE A 447 -4.44 6.65 -31.78
N GLY A 448 -5.20 6.65 -32.88
CA GLY A 448 -5.35 5.54 -33.83
C GLY A 448 -6.18 4.35 -33.33
N SER A 449 -7.44 4.27 -33.74
CA SER A 449 -8.31 3.12 -33.52
C SER A 449 -7.89 1.91 -34.35
N GLN A 450 -6.81 1.22 -33.97
CA GLN A 450 -6.60 -0.16 -34.42
C GLN A 450 -7.50 -1.09 -33.60
N HIS A 451 -8.04 -2.11 -34.26
CA HIS A 451 -8.94 -3.08 -33.63
C HIS A 451 -8.28 -3.77 -32.41
N GLU A 452 -6.97 -4.02 -32.49
CA GLU A 452 -6.17 -4.66 -31.44
C GLU A 452 -6.13 -3.81 -30.15
N THR A 453 -5.92 -2.50 -30.25
CA THR A 453 -5.92 -1.59 -29.09
C THR A 453 -7.28 -1.57 -28.39
N VAL A 454 -8.39 -1.66 -29.14
CA VAL A 454 -9.75 -1.73 -28.55
C VAL A 454 -9.98 -3.06 -27.83
N GLN A 455 -9.62 -4.18 -28.46
CA GLN A 455 -9.74 -5.50 -27.85
C GLN A 455 -8.87 -5.61 -26.59
N TYR A 456 -7.66 -5.06 -26.64
CA TYR A 456 -6.75 -4.97 -25.52
C TYR A 456 -7.41 -4.28 -24.32
N TYR A 457 -7.93 -3.05 -24.49
CA TYR A 457 -8.57 -2.34 -23.38
C TYR A 457 -9.84 -3.04 -22.90
N ALA A 458 -10.61 -3.66 -23.79
CA ALA A 458 -11.80 -4.43 -23.40
C ALA A 458 -11.47 -5.57 -22.42
N ASN A 459 -10.35 -6.28 -22.64
CA ASN A 459 -9.88 -7.30 -21.71
C ASN A 459 -9.47 -6.69 -20.35
N TYR A 460 -8.75 -5.56 -20.36
CA TYR A 460 -8.38 -4.86 -19.13
C TYR A 460 -9.58 -4.37 -18.32
N PHE A 461 -10.60 -3.84 -18.99
CA PHE A 461 -11.84 -3.44 -18.35
C PHE A 461 -12.53 -4.61 -17.64
N LYS A 462 -12.54 -5.78 -18.28
CA LYS A 462 -13.09 -7.00 -17.67
C LYS A 462 -12.35 -7.40 -16.40
N LEU A 463 -11.01 -7.37 -16.42
CA LEU A 463 -10.19 -7.66 -15.23
C LEU A 463 -10.40 -6.60 -14.14
N TYR A 464 -10.47 -5.33 -14.53
CA TYR A 464 -10.74 -4.20 -13.64
C TYR A 464 -12.09 -4.37 -12.92
N GLU A 465 -13.17 -4.66 -13.63
CA GLU A 465 -14.51 -4.84 -13.05
C GLU A 465 -14.56 -5.98 -12.03
N LYS A 466 -13.84 -7.08 -12.27
CA LYS A 466 -13.73 -8.17 -11.29
C LYS A 466 -13.04 -7.72 -10.02
N ASN A 467 -11.94 -6.97 -10.15
CA ASN A 467 -11.27 -6.37 -9.01
C ASN A 467 -12.23 -5.44 -8.25
N VAL A 468 -12.95 -4.55 -8.95
CA VAL A 468 -13.98 -3.67 -8.34
C VAL A 468 -14.99 -4.47 -7.53
N PHE A 469 -15.51 -5.56 -8.08
CA PHE A 469 -16.46 -6.42 -7.39
C PHE A 469 -15.90 -6.95 -6.06
N TYR A 470 -14.68 -7.50 -6.06
CA TYR A 470 -14.09 -8.02 -4.83
C TYR A 470 -13.86 -6.93 -3.78
N TYR A 471 -13.33 -5.77 -4.18
CA TYR A 471 -13.16 -4.66 -3.23
C TYR A 471 -14.48 -4.15 -2.69
N GLN A 472 -15.50 -3.99 -3.53
CA GLN A 472 -16.82 -3.54 -3.12
C GLN A 472 -17.48 -4.56 -2.18
N TYR A 473 -17.34 -5.85 -2.47
CA TYR A 473 -17.85 -6.93 -1.62
C TYR A 473 -17.27 -6.82 -0.21
N ILE A 474 -15.96 -6.67 -0.09
CA ILE A 474 -15.25 -6.51 1.19
C ILE A 474 -15.67 -5.24 1.91
N PHE A 475 -15.65 -4.11 1.19
CA PHE A 475 -16.07 -2.82 1.71
C PHE A 475 -17.46 -2.89 2.34
N ASN A 476 -18.43 -3.46 1.63
CA ASN A 476 -19.80 -3.59 2.12
C ASN A 476 -19.90 -4.49 3.35
N HIS A 477 -19.15 -5.59 3.40
CA HIS A 477 -19.15 -6.50 4.54
C HIS A 477 -18.51 -5.88 5.78
N VAL A 478 -17.35 -5.22 5.64
CA VAL A 478 -16.68 -4.51 6.73
C VAL A 478 -17.55 -3.37 7.23
N ARG A 479 -18.12 -2.56 6.34
CA ARG A 479 -19.03 -1.45 6.70
C ARG A 479 -20.27 -1.94 7.46
N SER A 480 -20.76 -3.15 7.18
CA SER A 480 -21.87 -3.75 7.92
C SER A 480 -21.50 -4.27 9.32
N GLY A 481 -20.24 -4.10 9.74
CA GLY A 481 -19.75 -4.54 11.05
C GLY A 481 -19.48 -6.05 11.14
N LYS A 482 -19.32 -6.75 10.01
CA LYS A 482 -18.99 -8.18 10.02
C LYS A 482 -17.50 -8.39 10.31
N ASP A 483 -17.20 -9.13 11.37
CA ASP A 483 -15.82 -9.45 11.77
C ASP A 483 -15.14 -10.50 10.87
N SER A 484 -15.92 -11.28 10.12
CA SER A 484 -15.43 -12.26 9.15
C SER A 484 -16.45 -12.52 8.04
N PHE A 485 -15.99 -12.73 6.82
CA PHE A 485 -16.83 -13.14 5.68
C PHE A 485 -16.01 -13.96 4.69
N VAL A 486 -16.70 -14.79 3.90
CA VAL A 486 -16.08 -15.63 2.86
C VAL A 486 -16.24 -14.92 1.52
N LEU A 487 -15.16 -14.87 0.76
CA LEU A 487 -15.18 -14.29 -0.57
C LEU A 487 -15.70 -15.29 -1.60
N PRO A 488 -16.54 -14.85 -2.54
CA PRO A 488 -17.04 -15.71 -3.60
C PRO A 488 -15.89 -16.17 -4.51
N SER A 489 -16.00 -17.39 -5.07
CA SER A 489 -15.00 -17.93 -5.99
C SER A 489 -14.96 -17.19 -7.33
N GLN A 490 -16.10 -16.68 -7.78
CA GLN A 490 -16.27 -15.97 -9.04
C GLN A 490 -17.01 -14.64 -8.82
N ALA A 491 -16.66 -13.62 -9.60
CA ALA A 491 -17.30 -12.32 -9.52
C ALA A 491 -18.65 -12.32 -10.25
N SER A 492 -19.71 -11.84 -9.59
CA SER A 492 -21.02 -11.64 -10.23
C SER A 492 -21.09 -10.23 -10.83
N ILE A 493 -20.61 -10.07 -12.06
CA ILE A 493 -20.58 -8.75 -12.75
C ILE A 493 -21.93 -8.49 -13.43
N ILE A 494 -22.47 -7.27 -13.28
CA ILE A 494 -23.69 -6.80 -13.96
C ILE A 494 -23.35 -5.57 -14.81
N ALA A 495 -23.12 -5.80 -16.11
CA ALA A 495 -23.04 -4.84 -17.23
C ALA A 495 -21.94 -3.75 -17.22
N HIS A 496 -21.45 -3.48 -18.43
CA HIS A 496 -20.24 -2.72 -18.76
C HIS A 496 -20.51 -1.25 -19.07
N ASP A 497 -19.68 -0.35 -18.55
CA ASP A 497 -19.48 0.97 -19.15
C ASP A 497 -17.98 1.21 -19.37
N SER A 498 -17.57 1.26 -20.64
CA SER A 498 -16.24 1.72 -21.00
C SER A 498 -16.11 3.20 -20.66
N ASN A 499 -15.11 3.54 -19.85
CA ASN A 499 -14.88 4.90 -19.39
C ASN A 499 -13.48 5.36 -19.80
N LEU A 500 -13.40 6.44 -20.58
CA LEU A 500 -12.13 7.00 -21.06
C LEU A 500 -11.22 7.43 -19.89
N PHE A 501 -11.79 7.85 -18.77
CA PHE A 501 -11.05 8.16 -17.56
C PHE A 501 -10.31 6.94 -16.99
N ILE A 502 -10.89 5.73 -17.06
CA ILE A 502 -10.21 4.50 -16.61
C ILE A 502 -9.02 4.19 -17.51
N ILE A 503 -9.14 4.39 -18.82
CA ILE A 503 -8.02 4.24 -19.76
C ILE A 503 -6.90 5.22 -19.40
N GLN A 504 -7.24 6.46 -19.06
CA GLN A 504 -6.26 7.46 -18.60
C GLN A 504 -5.54 6.99 -17.33
N LEU A 505 -6.27 6.50 -16.33
CA LEU A 505 -5.70 5.99 -15.07
C LEU A 505 -4.84 4.73 -15.28
N LEU A 506 -5.21 3.85 -16.21
CA LEU A 506 -4.40 2.70 -16.60
C LEU A 506 -3.07 3.14 -17.22
N ASN A 507 -3.10 4.09 -18.15
CA ASN A 507 -1.89 4.64 -18.78
C ASN A 507 -0.99 5.35 -17.76
N GLU A 508 -1.59 6.09 -16.83
CA GLU A 508 -0.88 6.66 -15.69
C GLU A 508 -0.19 5.58 -14.87
N SER A 509 -0.89 4.48 -14.56
CA SER A 509 -0.34 3.33 -13.85
C SER A 509 0.87 2.73 -14.52
N TYR A 510 0.81 2.52 -15.83
CA TYR A 510 1.95 2.00 -16.57
C TYR A 510 3.14 2.95 -16.53
N TRP A 511 2.94 4.26 -16.66
CA TRP A 511 4.04 5.22 -16.52
C TRP A 511 4.66 5.22 -15.13
N SER A 512 3.83 5.13 -14.09
CA SER A 512 4.29 5.03 -12.71
C SER A 512 5.12 3.76 -12.49
N ILE A 513 4.68 2.63 -13.04
CA ILE A 513 5.42 1.37 -13.00
C ILE A 513 6.77 1.49 -13.72
N LEU A 514 6.83 2.11 -14.91
CA LEU A 514 8.09 2.25 -15.65
C LEU A 514 9.08 3.17 -14.93
N LEU A 515 8.58 4.22 -14.27
CA LEU A 515 9.39 5.20 -13.56
C LEU A 515 9.72 4.83 -12.10
N GLN A 516 9.25 3.67 -11.63
CA GLN A 516 9.42 3.25 -10.23
C GLN A 516 10.88 3.21 -9.76
N ASP A 517 11.86 3.05 -10.65
CA ASP A 517 13.29 3.01 -10.28
C ASP A 517 13.79 4.35 -9.69
N LEU A 518 13.07 5.45 -9.97
CA LEU A 518 13.33 6.77 -9.38
C LEU A 518 12.85 6.86 -7.93
N ASN A 519 11.88 6.03 -7.55
CA ASN A 519 11.25 6.07 -6.24
C ASN A 519 12.21 5.56 -5.16
N ARG A 520 12.18 6.21 -4.00
CA ARG A 520 12.97 5.80 -2.85
C ARG A 520 12.44 4.48 -2.28
N SER A 521 13.31 3.48 -2.14
CA SER A 521 13.02 2.27 -1.36
C SER A 521 12.93 2.62 0.11
N GLU A 522 11.86 2.20 0.76
CA GLU A 522 11.72 2.42 2.19
C GLU A 522 12.55 1.43 3.01
N ILE A 523 12.46 0.14 2.65
CA ILE A 523 13.23 -0.92 3.27
C ILE A 523 14.10 -1.55 2.19
N LYS A 524 15.42 -1.37 2.33
CA LYS A 524 16.41 -2.07 1.49
C LYS A 524 16.77 -3.38 2.16
N LEU A 525 16.40 -4.50 1.53
CA LEU A 525 16.91 -5.82 1.92
C LEU A 525 18.16 -6.13 1.11
N PHE A 526 19.18 -6.65 1.78
CA PHE A 526 20.46 -7.01 1.16
C PHE A 526 20.65 -8.51 1.13
N ILE A 527 21.22 -9.02 0.05
CA ILE A 527 21.67 -10.41 -0.02
C ILE A 527 23.16 -10.45 0.29
N LYS A 528 23.56 -11.36 1.18
CA LYS A 528 24.95 -11.54 1.60
C LYS A 528 25.53 -12.90 1.18
N LYS A 529 24.78 -13.74 0.47
CA LYS A 529 25.30 -15.03 -0.03
C LYS A 529 26.38 -14.75 -1.08
N VAL A 530 27.60 -15.19 -0.79
CA VAL A 530 28.81 -14.93 -1.60
C VAL A 530 28.63 -15.43 -3.03
N GLU A 531 28.13 -16.65 -3.21
CA GLU A 531 27.87 -17.24 -4.53
C GLU A 531 27.01 -16.32 -5.42
N ILE A 532 25.94 -15.76 -4.88
CA ILE A 532 25.05 -14.85 -5.63
C ILE A 532 25.74 -13.52 -5.94
N LEU A 533 26.53 -12.99 -4.99
CA LEU A 533 27.27 -11.75 -5.19
C LEU A 533 28.33 -11.90 -6.27
N ASP A 534 29.06 -13.03 -6.27
CA ASP A 534 30.10 -13.33 -7.25
C ASP A 534 29.51 -13.55 -8.64
N THR A 535 28.46 -14.38 -8.78
CA THR A 535 27.75 -14.57 -10.05
C THR A 535 27.11 -13.28 -10.55
N PHE A 536 26.51 -12.46 -9.68
CA PHE A 536 25.96 -11.16 -10.07
C PHE A 536 27.05 -10.23 -10.60
N LYS A 537 28.19 -10.14 -9.90
CA LYS A 537 29.32 -9.30 -10.29
C LYS A 537 29.94 -9.76 -11.61
N SER A 538 30.08 -11.07 -11.84
CA SER A 538 30.63 -11.58 -13.10
C SER A 538 29.71 -11.31 -14.28
N VAL A 539 28.40 -11.29 -14.07
CA VAL A 539 27.40 -11.12 -15.13
C VAL A 539 27.13 -9.65 -15.44
N PHE A 540 26.99 -8.78 -14.42
CA PHE A 540 26.56 -7.38 -14.60
C PHE A 540 27.59 -6.33 -14.20
N GLY A 541 28.74 -6.73 -13.64
CA GLY A 541 29.72 -5.80 -13.07
C GLY A 541 30.26 -4.78 -14.08
N ASP A 542 30.53 -5.20 -15.30
CA ASP A 542 31.03 -4.32 -16.37
C ASP A 542 29.95 -3.33 -16.85
N ASP A 543 28.70 -3.77 -16.95
CA ASP A 543 27.57 -2.92 -17.32
C ASP A 543 27.32 -1.84 -16.24
N ILE A 544 27.33 -2.24 -14.96
CA ILE A 544 27.21 -1.34 -13.82
C ILE A 544 28.35 -0.31 -13.85
N SER A 545 29.59 -0.76 -14.02
CA SER A 545 30.76 0.14 -14.09
C SER A 545 30.65 1.15 -15.23
N THR A 546 30.05 0.74 -16.36
CA THR A 546 29.83 1.60 -17.52
C THR A 546 28.77 2.66 -17.23
N LEU A 547 27.59 2.26 -16.76
CA LEU A 547 26.50 3.21 -16.47
C LEU A 547 26.83 4.17 -15.31
N LEU A 548 27.61 3.75 -14.32
CA LEU A 548 28.02 4.62 -13.21
C LEU A 548 28.94 5.76 -13.64
N LYS A 549 29.61 5.65 -14.80
CA LYS A 549 30.46 6.72 -15.38
C LYS A 549 29.65 7.77 -16.15
N TYR A 550 28.39 7.50 -16.45
CA TYR A 550 27.54 8.41 -17.22
C TYR A 550 27.18 9.65 -16.41
N SER A 551 26.95 10.76 -17.11
CA SER A 551 26.36 11.96 -16.50
C SER A 551 24.92 11.68 -16.03
N HIS A 552 24.34 12.56 -15.21
CA HIS A 552 22.95 12.44 -14.78
C HIS A 552 21.97 12.43 -15.97
N HIS A 553 22.28 13.14 -17.05
CA HIS A 553 21.45 13.11 -18.26
C HIS A 553 21.63 11.81 -19.04
N ASP A 554 22.87 11.36 -19.20
CA ASP A 554 23.19 10.18 -20.02
C ASP A 554 22.68 8.89 -19.38
N ILE A 555 22.69 8.78 -18.04
CA ILE A 555 22.16 7.61 -17.34
C ILE A 555 20.64 7.48 -17.54
N ILE A 556 19.91 8.61 -17.49
CA ILE A 556 18.46 8.62 -17.76
C ILE A 556 18.17 8.24 -19.20
N ALA A 557 18.91 8.83 -20.15
CA ALA A 557 18.75 8.49 -21.56
C ALA A 557 19.00 6.99 -21.79
N SER A 558 20.08 6.44 -21.22
CA SER A 558 20.42 5.02 -21.40
C SER A 558 19.41 4.06 -20.77
N VAL A 559 18.89 4.35 -19.57
CA VAL A 559 17.96 3.46 -18.86
C VAL A 559 16.58 3.47 -19.51
N TYR A 560 16.11 4.65 -19.89
CA TYR A 560 14.75 4.84 -20.39
C TYR A 560 14.67 4.83 -21.93
N GLU A 561 15.80 4.64 -22.65
CA GLU A 561 15.87 4.55 -24.11
C GLU A 561 14.80 3.63 -24.73
N PRO A 562 14.52 2.41 -24.18
CA PRO A 562 13.53 1.53 -24.78
C PRO A 562 12.13 2.16 -24.87
N TYR A 563 11.83 3.12 -24.01
CA TYR A 563 10.51 3.76 -23.94
C TYR A 563 10.35 4.93 -24.93
N LYS A 564 11.40 5.35 -25.63
CA LYS A 564 11.28 6.35 -26.71
C LYS A 564 10.29 5.92 -27.78
N LYS A 565 10.22 4.61 -28.05
CA LYS A 565 9.35 4.02 -29.08
C LYS A 565 7.88 3.90 -28.66
N ILE A 566 7.53 4.29 -27.44
CA ILE A 566 6.15 4.37 -26.97
C ILE A 566 5.43 5.61 -27.56
N GLY A 567 6.10 6.59 -28.17
CA GLY A 567 5.45 7.79 -28.74
C GLY A 567 6.23 8.49 -29.86
N HIS A 568 6.02 9.81 -30.03
CA HIS A 568 6.82 10.65 -30.94
C HIS A 568 8.25 10.89 -30.40
N GLU A 569 9.04 9.83 -30.59
CA GLU A 569 10.48 9.52 -30.63
C GLU A 569 11.58 10.31 -29.88
N GLU A 570 11.45 11.54 -29.37
CA GLU A 570 12.60 12.21 -28.72
C GLU A 570 12.30 12.95 -27.42
N GLU A 571 11.08 13.46 -27.26
CA GLU A 571 10.78 14.41 -26.18
C GLU A 571 10.45 13.76 -24.81
N ILE A 572 10.14 12.45 -24.77
CA ILE A 572 9.81 11.75 -23.50
C ILE A 572 11.02 11.72 -22.57
N ILE A 573 12.20 11.40 -23.12
CA ILE A 573 13.44 11.34 -22.35
C ILE A 573 13.81 12.72 -21.84
N GLU A 574 13.63 13.76 -22.65
CA GLU A 574 13.87 15.13 -22.19
C GLU A 574 12.96 15.52 -21.03
N ASP A 575 11.67 15.14 -21.09
CA ASP A 575 10.72 15.43 -20.02
C ASP A 575 11.11 14.73 -18.71
N ILE A 576 11.53 13.46 -18.80
CA ILE A 576 12.05 12.72 -17.65
C ILE A 576 13.32 13.40 -17.12
N GLN A 577 14.29 13.73 -17.98
CA GLN A 577 15.52 14.42 -17.60
C GLN A 577 15.27 15.77 -16.91
N LYS A 578 14.29 16.54 -17.37
CA LYS A 578 13.91 17.84 -16.78
C LYS A 578 13.21 17.67 -15.43
N ALA A 579 12.56 16.54 -15.20
CA ALA A 579 11.75 16.28 -14.01
C ALA A 579 12.53 15.55 -12.90
N VAL A 580 13.61 14.84 -13.23
CA VAL A 580 14.40 14.04 -12.28
C VAL A 580 15.37 14.91 -11.48
N SER A 581 15.42 14.65 -10.17
CA SER A 581 16.32 15.28 -9.19
C SER A 581 17.56 14.43 -8.92
N ASP A 582 18.60 15.04 -8.34
CA ASP A 582 19.83 14.32 -7.99
C ASP A 582 19.59 13.14 -7.05
N GLN A 583 18.66 13.26 -6.10
CA GLN A 583 18.31 12.17 -5.19
C GLN A 583 17.67 10.99 -5.92
N GLU A 584 16.87 11.25 -6.96
CA GLU A 584 16.25 10.21 -7.79
C GLU A 584 17.29 9.53 -8.69
N ILE A 585 18.32 10.24 -9.14
CA ILE A 585 19.48 9.62 -9.81
C ILE A 585 20.23 8.68 -8.88
N ILE A 586 20.41 9.05 -7.60
CA ILE A 586 21.00 8.17 -6.59
C ILE A 586 20.14 6.92 -6.41
N ASN A 587 18.81 7.08 -6.30
CA ASN A 587 17.89 5.94 -6.19
C ASN A 587 18.02 5.01 -7.41
N LEU A 588 18.06 5.56 -8.63
CA LEU A 588 18.25 4.79 -9.85
C LEU A 588 19.58 4.03 -9.86
N LYS A 589 20.68 4.67 -9.45
CA LYS A 589 22.00 4.03 -9.33
C LYS A 589 21.98 2.91 -8.30
N ASP A 590 21.27 3.06 -7.19
CA ASP A 590 21.10 1.99 -6.21
C ASP A 590 20.34 0.80 -6.83
N ARG A 591 19.34 1.04 -7.68
CA ARG A 591 18.56 -0.01 -8.36
C ARG A 591 19.39 -0.86 -9.33
N MET A 592 20.50 -0.33 -9.84
CA MET A 592 21.45 -1.12 -10.65
C MET A 592 22.10 -2.27 -9.88
N TYR A 593 22.01 -2.29 -8.55
CA TYR A 593 22.45 -3.41 -7.71
C TYR A 593 21.34 -4.42 -7.45
N CYS A 594 20.26 -4.41 -8.22
CA CYS A 594 19.21 -5.42 -8.17
C CYS A 594 19.18 -6.24 -9.48
N ILE A 595 18.93 -7.55 -9.37
CA ILE A 595 18.88 -8.45 -10.53
C ILE A 595 17.73 -8.09 -11.48
N ASP A 596 16.56 -7.74 -10.93
CA ASP A 596 15.36 -7.44 -11.70
C ASP A 596 15.57 -6.25 -12.64
N PHE A 597 16.30 -5.22 -12.20
CA PHE A 597 16.66 -4.07 -13.04
C PHE A 597 17.33 -4.52 -14.34
N TRP A 598 18.33 -5.40 -14.24
CA TRP A 598 19.09 -5.85 -15.40
C TRP A 598 18.32 -6.83 -16.29
N LEU A 599 17.56 -7.75 -15.70
CA LEU A 599 16.71 -8.66 -16.48
C LEU A 599 15.70 -7.88 -17.33
N ILE A 600 15.06 -6.86 -16.73
CA ILE A 600 14.11 -5.99 -17.42
C ILE A 600 14.82 -5.14 -18.47
N HIS A 601 15.96 -4.53 -18.14
CA HIS A 601 16.73 -3.72 -19.08
C HIS A 601 17.17 -4.53 -20.31
N ARG A 602 17.66 -5.76 -20.10
CA ARG A 602 18.05 -6.69 -21.18
C ARG A 602 16.85 -7.13 -22.02
N TYR A 603 15.74 -7.51 -21.39
CA TYR A 603 14.51 -7.88 -22.12
C TYR A 603 14.01 -6.74 -23.01
N ASN A 604 13.94 -5.52 -22.46
CA ASN A 604 13.48 -4.36 -23.20
C ASN A 604 14.39 -4.05 -24.39
N ASN A 605 15.71 -4.21 -24.24
CA ASN A 605 16.64 -4.06 -25.36
C ASN A 605 16.41 -5.12 -26.45
N LEU A 606 16.13 -6.38 -26.09
CA LEU A 606 15.79 -7.43 -27.06
C LEU A 606 14.51 -7.09 -27.84
N LEU A 607 13.47 -6.64 -27.14
CA LEU A 607 12.20 -6.21 -27.75
C LEU A 607 12.39 -5.07 -28.77
N ILE A 608 13.25 -4.10 -28.45
CA ILE A 608 13.55 -3.01 -29.37
C ILE A 608 14.34 -3.48 -30.58
N GLN A 609 15.33 -4.36 -30.37
CA GLN A 609 16.11 -4.97 -31.46
C GLN A 609 15.24 -5.83 -32.39
N SER A 610 14.20 -6.47 -31.86
CA SER A 610 13.24 -7.26 -32.63
C SER A 610 12.14 -6.40 -33.29
N HIS A 611 12.23 -5.07 -33.22
CA HIS A 611 11.25 -4.14 -33.77
C HIS A 611 9.82 -4.37 -33.24
N ILE A 612 9.65 -4.62 -31.93
CA ILE A 612 8.33 -4.91 -31.33
C ILE A 612 7.27 -3.82 -31.61
N HIS A 613 7.72 -2.57 -31.83
CA HIS A 613 6.88 -1.42 -32.13
C HIS A 613 6.18 -1.49 -33.50
N HIS A 614 6.57 -2.41 -34.37
CA HIS A 614 5.81 -2.68 -35.60
C HIS A 614 4.57 -3.53 -35.37
N TYR A 615 4.47 -4.21 -34.22
CA TYR A 615 3.38 -5.14 -33.90
C TYR A 615 2.32 -4.54 -32.98
N TYR A 616 2.62 -3.40 -32.34
CA TYR A 616 1.78 -2.82 -31.30
C TYR A 616 1.76 -1.31 -31.39
N ASP A 617 0.57 -0.73 -31.14
CA ASP A 617 0.45 0.70 -30.91
C ASP A 617 1.07 1.11 -29.57
N ALA A 618 1.39 2.39 -29.46
CA ALA A 618 1.92 3.06 -28.28
C ALA A 618 1.29 2.61 -26.93
N PRO A 619 -0.05 2.57 -26.77
CA PRO A 619 -0.63 2.22 -25.47
C PRO A 619 -0.46 0.75 -25.10
N VAL A 620 -0.40 -0.15 -26.09
CA VAL A 620 -0.17 -1.58 -25.87
C VAL A 620 1.32 -1.85 -25.60
N LEU A 621 2.22 -1.11 -26.25
CA LEU A 621 3.65 -1.15 -25.90
C LEU A 621 3.89 -0.69 -24.46
N LEU A 622 3.25 0.42 -24.06
CA LEU A 622 3.35 0.97 -22.71
C LEU A 622 2.98 -0.07 -21.65
N SER A 623 1.87 -0.77 -21.86
CA SER A 623 1.43 -1.80 -20.93
C SER A 623 2.29 -3.06 -20.97
N LEU A 624 2.77 -3.48 -22.14
CA LEU A 624 3.70 -4.60 -22.27
C LEU A 624 4.96 -4.33 -21.45
N PHE A 625 5.57 -3.15 -21.59
CA PHE A 625 6.74 -2.78 -20.81
C PHE A 625 6.44 -2.72 -19.30
N ALA A 626 5.27 -2.21 -18.91
CA ALA A 626 4.87 -2.17 -17.50
C ALA A 626 4.63 -3.58 -16.93
N GLY A 627 3.94 -4.45 -17.68
CA GLY A 627 3.71 -5.84 -17.32
C GLY A 627 5.02 -6.60 -17.10
N VAL A 628 5.98 -6.44 -18.02
CA VAL A 628 7.35 -6.96 -17.88
C VAL A 628 7.99 -6.45 -16.59
N LYS A 629 7.93 -5.13 -16.34
CA LYS A 629 8.58 -4.50 -15.19
C LYS A 629 8.08 -5.06 -13.84
N GLU A 630 6.81 -5.45 -13.75
CA GLU A 630 6.25 -5.98 -12.50
C GLU A 630 6.36 -7.51 -12.37
N THR A 631 6.29 -8.26 -13.47
CA THR A 631 6.05 -9.70 -13.40
C THR A 631 7.18 -10.56 -13.94
N LEU A 632 8.06 -10.03 -14.83
CA LEU A 632 9.05 -10.85 -15.54
C LEU A 632 9.99 -11.57 -14.56
N PHE A 633 10.50 -10.88 -13.55
CA PHE A 633 11.45 -11.50 -12.63
C PHE A 633 10.80 -12.65 -11.82
N GLY A 634 9.61 -12.42 -11.27
CA GLY A 634 8.85 -13.44 -10.57
C GLY A 634 8.48 -14.62 -11.48
N PHE A 635 8.16 -14.34 -12.74
CA PHE A 635 7.89 -15.36 -13.74
C PHE A 635 9.11 -16.23 -14.04
N LEU A 636 10.27 -15.62 -14.30
CA LEU A 636 11.52 -16.34 -14.55
C LEU A 636 11.90 -17.24 -13.37
N LEU A 637 11.73 -16.76 -12.13
CA LEU A 637 11.97 -17.57 -10.94
C LEU A 637 11.00 -18.74 -10.81
N TYR A 638 9.72 -18.52 -11.08
CA TYR A 638 8.71 -19.56 -11.01
C TYR A 638 8.92 -20.66 -12.06
N VAL A 639 9.23 -20.28 -13.31
CA VAL A 639 9.55 -21.24 -14.37
C VAL A 639 10.84 -22.00 -14.05
N GLN A 640 11.89 -21.31 -13.58
CA GLN A 640 13.14 -21.98 -13.18
C GLN A 640 12.92 -23.00 -12.05
N TYR A 641 12.04 -22.68 -11.09
CA TYR A 641 11.63 -23.61 -10.05
C TYR A 641 10.95 -24.86 -10.64
N ILE A 642 10.04 -24.69 -11.60
CA ILE A 642 9.36 -25.82 -12.27
C ILE A 642 10.35 -26.66 -13.07
N ILE A 643 11.24 -26.06 -13.85
CA ILE A 643 12.31 -26.78 -14.58
C ILE A 643 13.15 -27.62 -13.61
N SER A 644 13.47 -27.08 -12.43
CA SER A 644 14.20 -27.82 -11.39
C SER A 644 13.40 -29.01 -10.87
N CYS A 645 12.08 -28.85 -10.68
CA CYS A 645 11.16 -29.94 -10.32
C CYS A 645 11.11 -31.01 -11.43
N GLU A 646 11.00 -30.62 -12.70
CA GLU A 646 10.98 -31.53 -13.85
C GLU A 646 12.20 -32.43 -13.89
N GLN A 647 13.38 -31.82 -13.73
CA GLN A 647 14.66 -32.52 -13.66
C GLN A 647 14.74 -33.47 -12.45
N SER A 648 14.31 -33.01 -11.28
CA SER A 648 14.39 -33.78 -10.04
C SER A 648 13.44 -34.97 -9.97
N HIS A 649 12.21 -34.82 -10.51
CA HIS A 649 11.18 -35.85 -10.49
C HIS A 649 11.16 -36.71 -11.76
N GLN A 650 11.93 -36.34 -12.79
CA GLN A 650 11.90 -36.97 -14.11
C GLN A 650 10.46 -37.01 -14.68
N LYS A 651 9.71 -35.93 -14.46
CA LYS A 651 8.32 -35.76 -14.91
C LYS A 651 8.22 -34.40 -15.60
N ASP A 652 7.62 -34.37 -16.78
CA ASP A 652 7.30 -33.12 -17.46
C ASP A 652 6.15 -32.42 -16.72
N TYR A 653 6.38 -31.16 -16.35
CA TYR A 653 5.40 -30.30 -15.70
C TYR A 653 5.03 -29.11 -16.61
N HIS A 654 5.29 -29.23 -17.92
CA HIS A 654 4.80 -28.31 -18.94
C HIS A 654 5.27 -26.87 -18.71
N SER A 655 6.57 -26.71 -18.39
CA SER A 655 7.20 -25.40 -18.19
C SER A 655 7.14 -24.51 -19.45
N SER A 656 7.14 -25.09 -20.65
CA SER A 656 7.01 -24.34 -21.91
C SER A 656 5.62 -23.72 -22.07
N GLU A 657 4.57 -24.46 -21.72
CA GLU A 657 3.18 -24.02 -21.81
C GLU A 657 2.91 -22.86 -20.83
N LEU A 658 3.63 -22.79 -19.72
CA LEU A 658 3.58 -21.63 -18.82
C LEU A 658 4.17 -20.36 -19.46
N ILE A 659 5.19 -20.50 -20.32
CA ILE A 659 5.75 -19.37 -21.09
C ILE A 659 4.72 -18.88 -22.11
N ASP A 660 4.06 -19.79 -22.82
CA ASP A 660 2.98 -19.44 -23.75
C ASP A 660 1.85 -18.71 -23.04
N LEU A 661 1.44 -19.20 -21.86
CA LEU A 661 0.43 -18.57 -21.01
C LEU A 661 0.85 -17.17 -20.57
N TYR A 662 2.11 -16.98 -20.14
CA TYR A 662 2.61 -15.67 -19.75
C TYR A 662 2.60 -14.67 -20.91
N CYS A 663 3.06 -15.09 -22.09
CA CYS A 663 3.01 -14.28 -23.32
C CYS A 663 1.57 -13.87 -23.66
N LYS A 664 0.60 -14.77 -23.58
CA LYS A 664 -0.80 -14.50 -23.91
C LYS A 664 -1.53 -13.65 -22.87
N ILE A 665 -1.36 -13.96 -21.58
CA ILE A 665 -2.15 -13.39 -20.49
C ILE A 665 -1.54 -12.10 -19.95
N VAL A 666 -0.22 -12.07 -19.79
CA VAL A 666 0.46 -10.94 -19.15
C VAL A 666 0.99 -9.96 -20.19
N LEU A 667 1.55 -10.47 -21.29
CA LEU A 667 2.12 -9.64 -22.36
C LEU A 667 1.16 -9.37 -23.52
N HIS A 668 -0.01 -10.02 -23.54
CA HIS A 668 -1.01 -9.89 -24.60
C HIS A 668 -0.43 -10.06 -26.00
N SER A 669 0.39 -11.11 -26.16
CA SER A 669 0.94 -11.51 -27.45
C SER A 669 -0.17 -11.70 -28.50
N ASN A 670 -0.08 -10.99 -29.63
CA ASN A 670 -0.83 -11.37 -30.83
C ASN A 670 -0.08 -12.49 -31.58
N ASP A 671 -0.74 -13.17 -32.51
CA ASP A 671 -0.14 -14.29 -33.25
C ASP A 671 1.18 -13.92 -33.95
N SER A 672 1.32 -12.65 -34.35
CA SER A 672 2.49 -12.14 -35.07
C SER A 672 3.70 -11.86 -34.18
N SER A 673 3.50 -11.54 -32.90
CA SER A 673 4.55 -11.19 -31.93
C SER A 673 4.85 -12.31 -30.94
N HIS A 674 3.96 -13.30 -30.80
CA HIS A 674 4.06 -14.36 -29.81
C HIS A 674 5.41 -15.10 -29.84
N HIS A 675 5.87 -15.50 -31.04
CA HIS A 675 7.15 -16.19 -31.18
C HIS A 675 8.35 -15.34 -30.73
N ILE A 676 8.30 -14.03 -30.98
CA ILE A 676 9.36 -13.09 -30.58
C ILE A 676 9.43 -13.02 -29.04
N LEU A 677 8.29 -12.78 -28.40
CA LEU A 677 8.18 -12.68 -26.95
C LEU A 677 8.62 -13.99 -26.26
N HIS A 678 8.11 -15.11 -26.75
CA HIS A 678 8.45 -16.44 -26.24
C HIS A 678 9.96 -16.71 -26.33
N THR A 679 10.56 -16.48 -27.51
CA THR A 679 12.00 -16.71 -27.74
C THR A 679 12.86 -15.85 -26.82
N HIS A 680 12.49 -14.59 -26.59
CA HIS A 680 13.25 -13.73 -25.70
C HIS A 680 13.16 -14.16 -24.24
N ILE A 681 12.01 -14.65 -23.78
CA ILE A 681 11.88 -15.21 -22.43
C ILE A 681 12.74 -16.46 -22.27
N GLN A 682 12.70 -17.37 -23.23
CA GLN A 682 13.55 -18.57 -23.22
C GLN A 682 15.03 -18.22 -23.19
N HIS A 683 15.45 -17.24 -23.99
CA HIS A 683 16.82 -16.75 -24.00
C HIS A 683 17.27 -16.24 -22.62
N LEU A 684 16.42 -15.49 -21.91
CA LEU A 684 16.74 -15.04 -20.55
C LEU A 684 16.82 -16.21 -19.55
N LEU A 685 15.90 -17.18 -19.62
CA LEU A 685 15.93 -18.36 -18.76
C LEU A 685 17.25 -19.13 -18.93
N GLU A 686 17.66 -19.36 -20.18
CA GLU A 686 18.91 -20.05 -20.50
C GLU A 686 20.13 -19.25 -20.01
N GLN A 687 20.20 -17.97 -20.38
CA GLN A 687 21.33 -17.10 -20.09
C GLN A 687 21.57 -16.90 -18.58
N TYR A 688 20.50 -16.80 -17.79
CA TYR A 688 20.58 -16.48 -16.36
C TYR A 688 20.19 -17.65 -15.45
N SER A 689 20.13 -18.87 -15.99
CA SER A 689 19.71 -20.10 -15.28
C SER A 689 20.41 -20.32 -13.94
N GLU A 690 21.74 -20.15 -13.88
CA GLU A 690 22.53 -20.28 -12.65
C GLU A 690 22.06 -19.28 -11.58
N LEU A 691 21.97 -18.01 -11.95
CA LEU A 691 21.57 -16.93 -11.03
C LEU A 691 20.13 -17.10 -10.55
N LEU A 692 19.22 -17.48 -11.45
CA LEU A 692 17.83 -17.77 -11.11
C LEU A 692 17.72 -18.99 -10.18
N THR A 693 18.52 -20.03 -10.38
CA THR A 693 18.56 -21.22 -9.52
C THR A 693 19.05 -20.87 -8.12
N LEU A 694 20.14 -20.11 -7.99
CA LEU A 694 20.60 -19.65 -6.68
C LEU A 694 19.55 -18.80 -5.97
N ARG A 695 18.72 -18.07 -6.74
CA ARG A 695 17.66 -17.23 -6.22
C ARG A 695 16.45 -18.01 -5.72
N THR A 696 16.02 -19.05 -6.43
CA THR A 696 14.90 -19.90 -5.99
C THR A 696 15.23 -20.58 -4.66
N LEU A 697 16.50 -20.87 -4.39
CA LEU A 697 17.01 -21.46 -3.13
C LEU A 697 17.19 -20.46 -1.97
N LEU A 698 16.75 -19.20 -2.11
CA LEU A 698 16.80 -18.22 -1.03
C LEU A 698 15.52 -18.20 -0.19
N ASP A 699 15.71 -18.16 1.13
CA ASP A 699 14.65 -17.92 2.12
C ASP A 699 13.38 -18.74 1.86
N ASP A 700 12.22 -18.08 1.80
CA ASP A 700 10.90 -18.71 1.66
C ASP A 700 10.48 -18.91 0.19
N ASN A 701 11.38 -18.68 -0.78
CA ASN A 701 11.02 -18.74 -2.20
C ASN A 701 10.52 -20.13 -2.62
N GLN A 702 11.21 -21.20 -2.22
CA GLN A 702 10.78 -22.57 -2.57
C GLN A 702 9.43 -22.89 -1.94
N ASP A 703 9.24 -22.56 -0.66
CA ASP A 703 8.01 -22.83 0.07
C ASP A 703 6.82 -22.09 -0.57
N TYR A 704 6.99 -20.83 -0.96
CA TYR A 704 5.96 -20.06 -1.65
C TYR A 704 5.70 -20.59 -3.06
N MET A 705 6.76 -20.88 -3.84
CA MET A 705 6.65 -21.38 -5.21
C MET A 705 5.99 -22.75 -5.29
N TYR A 706 6.23 -23.60 -4.28
CA TYR A 706 5.59 -24.89 -4.14
C TYR A 706 4.06 -24.79 -4.08
N ILE A 707 3.52 -23.72 -3.48
CA ILE A 707 2.07 -23.55 -3.39
C ILE A 707 1.46 -23.31 -4.77
N GLY A 708 2.06 -22.45 -5.60
CA GLY A 708 1.61 -22.24 -6.98
C GLY A 708 1.82 -23.48 -7.85
N PHE A 709 2.94 -24.18 -7.67
CA PHE A 709 3.24 -25.42 -8.38
C PHE A 709 2.21 -26.51 -8.12
N ASN A 710 1.75 -26.69 -6.87
CA ASN A 710 0.71 -27.67 -6.58
C ASN A 710 -0.58 -27.37 -7.35
N ASN A 711 -1.00 -26.10 -7.40
CA ASN A 711 -2.20 -25.71 -8.11
C ASN A 711 -2.05 -25.90 -9.63
N TRP A 712 -0.86 -25.62 -10.17
CA TRP A 712 -0.52 -25.94 -11.56
C TRP A 712 -0.59 -27.44 -11.83
N ASN A 713 0.07 -28.28 -11.02
CA ASN A 713 0.07 -29.73 -11.20
C ASN A 713 -1.35 -30.33 -11.07
N THR A 714 -2.17 -29.85 -10.13
CA THR A 714 -3.58 -30.27 -10.03
C THR A 714 -4.39 -29.86 -11.26
N ARG A 715 -4.11 -28.70 -11.85
CA ARG A 715 -4.76 -28.30 -13.11
C ARG A 715 -4.36 -29.22 -14.27
N LEU A 716 -3.08 -29.57 -14.36
CA LEU A 716 -2.56 -30.51 -15.36
C LEU A 716 -3.22 -31.89 -15.25
N GLU A 717 -3.44 -32.38 -14.03
CA GLU A 717 -4.09 -33.67 -13.79
C GLU A 717 -5.57 -33.69 -14.20
N ASN A 718 -6.23 -32.53 -14.20
CA ASN A 718 -7.67 -32.41 -14.41
C ASN A 718 -8.08 -31.96 -15.84
N ASN A 719 -7.14 -31.57 -16.70
CA ASN A 719 -7.42 -30.99 -18.01
C ASN A 719 -6.48 -31.52 -19.10
N ASP A 720 -6.98 -31.57 -20.35
CA ASP A 720 -6.12 -31.82 -21.52
C ASP A 720 -5.22 -30.61 -21.82
N LEU A 721 -4.04 -30.84 -22.40
CA LEU A 721 -3.03 -29.82 -22.72
C LEU A 721 -3.57 -28.69 -23.60
N THR A 722 -4.41 -29.02 -24.58
CA THR A 722 -5.10 -28.04 -25.43
C THR A 722 -6.15 -27.23 -24.67
N ALA A 723 -6.78 -27.82 -23.64
CA ALA A 723 -7.74 -27.13 -22.77
C ALA A 723 -7.04 -26.23 -21.73
N ILE A 724 -5.77 -26.50 -21.41
CA ILE A 724 -4.98 -25.73 -20.44
C ILE A 724 -4.66 -24.33 -20.97
N THR A 725 -4.39 -24.19 -22.27
CA THR A 725 -4.03 -22.92 -22.92
C THR A 725 -5.22 -22.03 -23.29
N ASP A 726 -6.41 -22.61 -23.47
CA ASP A 726 -7.59 -21.89 -24.00
C ASP A 726 -8.65 -21.54 -22.92
N ILE A 727 -8.52 -22.03 -21.69
CA ILE A 727 -9.58 -21.96 -20.65
C ILE A 727 -9.07 -21.41 -19.31
N LEU A 728 -8.41 -20.25 -19.30
CA LEU A 728 -8.19 -19.54 -18.04
C LEU A 728 -9.33 -18.55 -17.79
N SER A 729 -10.05 -18.77 -16.69
CA SER A 729 -11.04 -17.81 -16.22
C SER A 729 -10.35 -16.48 -15.98
N ASP A 730 -11.06 -15.35 -16.12
CA ASP A 730 -10.40 -14.07 -15.85
C ASP A 730 -9.97 -13.95 -14.37
N GLU A 731 -10.60 -14.69 -13.45
CA GLU A 731 -10.16 -14.84 -12.07
C GLU A 731 -8.80 -15.54 -11.97
N ASP A 732 -8.57 -16.62 -12.73
CA ASP A 732 -7.27 -17.29 -12.77
C ASP A 732 -6.19 -16.36 -13.35
N GLN A 733 -6.53 -15.56 -14.36
CA GLN A 733 -5.61 -14.56 -14.93
C GLN A 733 -5.21 -13.52 -13.88
N ILE A 734 -6.19 -12.97 -13.16
CA ILE A 734 -5.97 -12.03 -12.04
C ILE A 734 -5.04 -12.66 -10.99
N ARG A 735 -5.36 -13.87 -10.51
CA ARG A 735 -4.57 -14.57 -9.47
C ARG A 735 -3.16 -14.92 -9.93
N PHE A 736 -3.00 -15.31 -11.19
CA PHE A 736 -1.68 -15.62 -11.75
C PHE A 736 -0.81 -14.36 -11.81
N ILE A 737 -1.34 -13.25 -12.31
CA ILE A 737 -0.62 -11.96 -12.34
C ILE A 737 -0.18 -11.56 -10.94
N GLY A 738 -1.09 -11.64 -9.95
CA GLY A 738 -0.78 -11.35 -8.54
C GLY A 738 0.33 -12.16 -7.93
N TYR A 739 0.23 -13.47 -8.12
CA TYR A 739 1.22 -14.43 -7.68
C TYR A 739 2.61 -14.08 -8.24
N LEU A 740 2.72 -13.77 -9.54
CA LEU A 740 3.98 -13.35 -10.15
C LEU A 740 4.50 -12.02 -9.59
N LYS A 741 3.63 -11.02 -9.40
CA LYS A 741 4.00 -9.74 -8.78
C LYS A 741 4.59 -9.96 -7.39
N ASN A 742 3.95 -10.76 -6.54
CA ASN A 742 4.43 -11.02 -5.18
C ASN A 742 5.84 -11.64 -5.18
N ILE A 743 6.10 -12.61 -6.06
CA ILE A 743 7.44 -13.20 -6.22
C ILE A 743 8.46 -12.14 -6.66
N SER A 744 8.13 -11.33 -7.68
CA SER A 744 9.01 -10.25 -8.16
C SER A 744 9.40 -9.31 -7.03
N TYR A 745 8.41 -8.73 -6.33
CA TYR A 745 8.64 -7.71 -5.30
C TYR A 745 9.36 -8.27 -4.07
N TYR A 746 9.06 -9.49 -3.62
CA TYR A 746 9.80 -10.15 -2.55
C TYR A 746 11.30 -10.30 -2.88
N ASN A 747 11.61 -10.43 -4.18
CA ASN A 747 12.95 -10.64 -4.68
C ASN A 747 13.69 -9.37 -5.12
N LYS A 748 13.07 -8.17 -5.08
CA LYS A 748 13.70 -6.86 -5.34
C LYS A 748 14.69 -6.44 -4.23
N ARG A 749 15.76 -7.20 -4.08
CA ARG A 749 16.75 -7.03 -3.01
C ARG A 749 18.12 -6.64 -3.58
N PHE A 750 18.85 -5.83 -2.82
CA PHE A 750 20.10 -5.21 -3.21
C PHE A 750 21.30 -6.15 -3.01
N LEU A 751 22.19 -6.15 -3.99
CA LEU A 751 23.45 -6.89 -4.04
C LEU A 751 24.59 -5.88 -4.05
N ILE A 752 24.91 -5.33 -2.87
CA ILE A 752 26.06 -4.43 -2.75
C ILE A 752 27.31 -5.30 -2.65
N PRO A 753 28.34 -5.07 -3.48
CA PRO A 753 29.63 -5.72 -3.33
C PRO A 753 30.17 -5.46 -1.92
N THR A 754 30.57 -6.51 -1.21
CA THR A 754 31.31 -6.34 0.05
C THR A 754 32.57 -5.53 -0.23
N GLN A 755 32.74 -4.41 0.50
CA GLN A 755 33.96 -3.60 0.47
C GLN A 755 35.19 -4.40 0.88
#